data_AF-A0AAN8ILQ7-F1
#
_entry.id   AF-A0AAN8ILQ7-F1
#
_cell.length_a   1.000
_cell.length_b   1.000
_cell.length_c   1.000
_cell.angle_alpha   90.00
_cell.angle_beta   90.00
_cell.angle_gamma   90.00
#
_symmetry.space_group_name_H-M   'P 1'
#
loop_
_entity.id
_entity.type
_entity.pdbx_description
1 polymer ?
#
loop_
_entity_poly.entity_id
_entity_poly.type
_entity_poly.pdbx_seq_one_letter_code
_entity_poly.pdbx_strand_id
1 'polypeptide(L)'
;MPSDSLDLGDAKMIVTFESSSDKIIVPLEHTDKSNFFSGIATLKPDQFNVYVNMTYDVGKDVHVRMWIPRTDRKLKVQYVDLDMKQLSTGPDTVNGAAARVTIFGGTPGTNLSMDIRDCGGNEVKLYDAKQWQLVTDTGDAYFIPFFCADNSSTSAQCAAGTQNKYHVQYTSSDGLSEMRSFVCTKSTVESAANCRQTNSKGDFECSQSRSPFYRGPTGKLRDCSDKGHLIYDISKRSYICECDPGFTGESCEIGICPYSKASTEGVDVQYRTYTVIIGVDSDNYGLEGLLLGDASDMVSVEAEPSTIWRYQLILYCDNKIAVPVYIGGSYEEFNKAMKSNAFCTAPKRQPFDMVDVFQTAVNGLGRLVRGLIVFYTEKQADMQVNLERFISVSRNYRQEMYLIAVDETSGQLAYDDFTDLRAAVFATGGNILFVDSSPPGISVFSDMISSVTSLALLAPTQVGNAPVAVDPGATGYVFLSYRGANLAKVTRDDGTALTPLVVTGRYSAVYKLGGASKYVVSGINSYDYSASAVILNGIAPSFTIINERTDDEWTAFATPDYVTGPSIAFTLPSGWQVLSSTDANYRVSSRQACTFGYSAFSVFPAMSAGANFVTVTLSDGTTTVNRVVPVGVTSSMVCQNNGTAGVTSCSCTSDFTMPDCSRPICQNGELNTWGDVCDCYWNSAGGRLCGWKSTM
;
A
#
# COMPACT_ATOMS: atom_id res chain seq x y z
N MET A 1 -8.99 -53.32 27.44
CA MET A 1 -9.84 -54.35 26.79
C MET A 1 -9.16 -54.75 25.50
N PRO A 2 -8.93 -56.04 25.24
CA PRO A 2 -8.42 -56.45 23.94
C PRO A 2 -9.51 -56.15 22.90
N SER A 3 -9.17 -55.37 21.88
CA SER A 3 -10.03 -55.17 20.72
C SER A 3 -10.18 -56.54 20.04
N ASP A 4 -11.36 -57.13 20.14
CA ASP A 4 -11.75 -58.21 19.23
C ASP A 4 -11.54 -57.68 17.81
N SER A 5 -10.52 -58.19 17.12
CA SER A 5 -10.32 -57.89 15.71
C SER A 5 -11.55 -58.43 14.99
N LEU A 6 -12.41 -57.52 14.52
CA LEU A 6 -13.60 -57.87 13.74
C LEU A 6 -13.15 -58.84 12.64
N ASP A 7 -13.69 -60.05 12.63
CA ASP A 7 -13.43 -61.00 11.54
C ASP A 7 -14.09 -60.43 10.29
N LEU A 8 -13.27 -59.93 9.37
CA LEU A 8 -13.72 -59.27 8.14
C LEU A 8 -14.30 -60.27 7.13
N GLY A 9 -14.20 -61.58 7.37
CA GLY A 9 -14.69 -62.62 6.47
C GLY A 9 -16.20 -62.54 6.18
N ASP A 10 -17.00 -62.02 7.12
CA ASP A 10 -18.45 -61.84 6.95
C ASP A 10 -18.84 -60.46 6.40
N ALA A 11 -17.88 -59.54 6.23
CA ALA A 11 -18.15 -58.20 5.72
C ALA A 11 -18.38 -58.23 4.20
N LYS A 12 -19.45 -57.60 3.74
CA LYS A 12 -19.69 -57.36 2.31
C LYS A 12 -19.35 -55.92 1.99
N MET A 13 -18.46 -55.73 1.02
CA MET A 13 -18.13 -54.42 0.46
C MET A 13 -18.61 -54.34 -0.98
N ILE A 14 -19.25 -53.24 -1.32
CA ILE A 14 -19.74 -52.96 -2.66
C ILE A 14 -19.22 -51.59 -3.06
N VAL A 15 -18.62 -51.49 -4.25
CA VAL A 15 -18.26 -50.22 -4.86
C VAL A 15 -19.26 -49.92 -5.96
N THR A 16 -19.91 -48.76 -5.89
CA THR A 16 -20.83 -48.27 -6.91
C THR A 16 -20.18 -47.11 -7.65
N PHE A 17 -20.08 -47.23 -8.97
CA PHE A 17 -19.69 -46.17 -9.88
C PHE A 17 -20.97 -45.64 -10.53
N GLU A 18 -21.28 -44.36 -10.34
CA GLU A 18 -22.51 -43.74 -10.84
C GLU A 18 -22.16 -42.48 -11.62
N SER A 19 -22.53 -42.44 -12.90
CA SER A 19 -22.39 -41.28 -13.77
C SER A 19 -23.76 -40.76 -14.21
N SER A 20 -23.78 -39.76 -15.09
CA SER A 20 -25.02 -39.27 -15.69
C SER A 20 -25.72 -40.29 -16.59
N SER A 21 -24.97 -41.30 -17.06
CA SER A 21 -25.42 -42.23 -18.11
C SER A 21 -25.32 -43.70 -17.72
N ASP A 22 -24.60 -44.04 -16.65
CA ASP A 22 -24.33 -45.42 -16.26
C ASP A 22 -24.27 -45.59 -14.73
N LYS A 23 -24.63 -46.78 -14.24
CA LYS A 23 -24.50 -47.16 -12.84
C LYS A 23 -24.00 -48.59 -12.73
N ILE A 24 -22.77 -48.73 -12.27
CA ILE A 24 -22.05 -50.00 -12.21
C ILE A 24 -21.83 -50.35 -10.74
N ILE A 25 -22.38 -51.49 -10.32
CA ILE A 25 -22.29 -51.98 -8.95
C ILE A 25 -21.33 -53.17 -8.93
N VAL A 26 -20.25 -53.06 -8.18
CA VAL A 26 -19.17 -54.04 -8.11
C VAL A 26 -19.11 -54.62 -6.70
N PRO A 27 -19.59 -55.85 -6.47
CA PRO A 27 -19.32 -56.54 -5.23
C PRO A 27 -17.82 -56.86 -5.16
N LEU A 28 -17.20 -56.56 -4.03
CA LEU A 28 -15.81 -56.91 -3.79
C LEU A 28 -15.72 -58.23 -3.03
N GLU A 29 -14.82 -59.10 -3.46
CA GLU A 29 -14.54 -60.39 -2.82
C GLU A 29 -13.46 -60.21 -1.75
N HIS A 30 -13.74 -60.74 -0.55
CA HIS A 30 -12.77 -60.78 0.55
C HIS A 30 -11.63 -61.72 0.20
N THR A 31 -10.40 -61.28 0.44
CA THR A 31 -9.23 -62.14 0.32
C THR A 31 -8.95 -62.80 1.66
N ASP A 32 -9.02 -64.14 1.71
CA ASP A 32 -8.82 -64.94 2.91
C ASP A 32 -7.61 -64.49 3.75
N LYS A 33 -7.82 -64.38 5.07
CA LYS A 33 -6.80 -63.99 6.06
C LYS A 33 -6.15 -62.63 5.79
N SER A 34 -6.86 -61.74 5.12
CA SER A 34 -6.41 -60.38 4.85
C SER A 34 -7.48 -59.36 5.19
N ASN A 35 -7.12 -58.08 5.14
CA ASN A 35 -8.04 -56.96 5.19
C ASN A 35 -8.34 -56.39 3.79
N PHE A 36 -8.07 -57.15 2.73
CA PHE A 36 -8.26 -56.72 1.35
C PHE A 36 -9.56 -57.27 0.76
N PHE A 37 -10.22 -56.39 0.01
CA PHE A 37 -11.37 -56.71 -0.82
C PHE A 37 -11.03 -56.30 -2.25
N SER A 38 -11.33 -57.15 -3.23
CA SER A 38 -10.99 -56.88 -4.63
C SER A 38 -12.12 -57.21 -5.58
N GLY A 39 -12.15 -56.51 -6.71
CA GLY A 39 -13.15 -56.69 -7.75
C GLY A 39 -12.68 -56.01 -9.03
N ILE A 40 -13.32 -56.36 -10.14
CA ILE A 40 -13.01 -55.79 -11.46
C ILE A 40 -14.25 -55.07 -11.97
N ALA A 41 -14.06 -53.83 -12.43
CA ALA A 41 -15.08 -53.02 -13.07
C ALA A 41 -14.65 -52.70 -14.50
N THR A 42 -15.60 -52.65 -15.44
CA THR A 42 -15.36 -52.10 -16.78
C THR A 42 -16.17 -50.81 -16.91
N LEU A 43 -15.47 -49.68 -16.98
CA LEU A 43 -16.09 -48.36 -17.07
C LEU A 43 -15.99 -47.86 -18.52
N LYS A 44 -17.07 -47.26 -19.03
CA LYS A 44 -17.01 -46.45 -20.25
C LYS A 44 -16.48 -45.05 -19.92
N PRO A 45 -15.92 -44.29 -20.88
CA PRO A 45 -15.49 -42.92 -20.61
C PRO A 45 -16.66 -42.03 -20.15
N ASP A 46 -16.66 -41.64 -18.87
CA ASP A 46 -17.62 -40.72 -18.25
C ASP A 46 -17.06 -40.22 -16.91
N GLN A 47 -17.72 -39.24 -16.29
CA GLN A 47 -17.44 -38.81 -14.92
C GLN A 47 -18.28 -39.63 -13.93
N PHE A 48 -17.63 -40.44 -13.10
CA PHE A 48 -18.29 -41.29 -12.10
C PHE A 48 -18.10 -40.74 -10.69
N ASN A 49 -19.21 -40.64 -9.96
CA ASN A 49 -19.19 -40.63 -8.51
C ASN A 49 -18.96 -42.06 -8.00
N VAL A 50 -18.05 -42.22 -7.04
CA VAL A 50 -17.68 -43.52 -6.49
C VAL A 50 -18.18 -43.62 -5.05
N TYR A 51 -19.06 -44.57 -4.80
CA TYR A 51 -19.62 -44.84 -3.48
C TYR A 51 -19.14 -46.19 -2.98
N VAL A 52 -18.72 -46.25 -1.72
CA VAL A 52 -18.35 -47.50 -1.05
C VAL A 52 -19.41 -47.81 0.00
N ASN A 53 -20.13 -48.91 -0.20
CA ASN A 53 -21.13 -49.40 0.74
C ASN A 53 -20.58 -50.63 1.45
N MET A 54 -20.71 -50.66 2.77
CA MET A 54 -20.24 -51.76 3.62
C MET A 54 -21.38 -52.24 4.52
N THR A 55 -21.51 -53.55 4.74
CA THR A 55 -22.56 -54.11 5.62
C THR A 55 -22.35 -53.87 7.10
N TYR A 56 -21.14 -53.49 7.51
CA TYR A 56 -20.80 -53.13 8.89
C TYR A 56 -20.01 -51.82 8.89
N ASP A 57 -20.08 -51.07 9.99
CA ASP A 57 -19.25 -49.87 10.21
C ASP A 57 -17.84 -50.34 10.59
N VAL A 58 -17.06 -50.79 9.59
CA VAL A 58 -15.78 -51.52 9.74
C VAL A 58 -14.62 -50.62 10.23
N GLY A 59 -14.94 -49.47 10.81
CA GLY A 59 -14.02 -48.38 11.13
C GLY A 59 -14.23 -47.18 10.22
N LYS A 60 -13.71 -46.01 10.64
CA LYS A 60 -13.97 -44.71 10.00
C LYS A 60 -13.22 -44.47 8.69
N ASP A 61 -12.16 -45.24 8.40
CA ASP A 61 -11.25 -44.98 7.29
C ASP A 61 -11.11 -46.21 6.35
N VAL A 62 -11.58 -46.09 5.10
CA VAL A 62 -11.49 -47.13 4.06
C VAL A 62 -10.57 -46.67 2.94
N HIS A 63 -9.57 -47.47 2.56
CA HIS A 63 -8.68 -47.17 1.44
C HIS A 63 -9.07 -47.97 0.18
N VAL A 64 -9.57 -47.27 -0.83
CA VAL A 64 -9.83 -47.84 -2.16
C VAL A 64 -8.63 -47.65 -3.06
N ARG A 65 -8.15 -48.73 -3.69
CA ARG A 65 -7.09 -48.69 -4.71
C ARG A 65 -7.64 -49.18 -6.04
N MET A 66 -7.50 -48.38 -7.09
CA MET A 66 -7.90 -48.73 -8.45
C MET A 66 -6.68 -48.97 -9.32
N TRP A 67 -6.72 -50.03 -10.11
CA TRP A 67 -5.67 -50.39 -11.06
C TRP A 67 -6.30 -50.48 -12.45
N ILE A 68 -5.64 -49.87 -13.44
CA ILE A 68 -6.01 -50.00 -14.85
C ILE A 68 -4.93 -50.81 -15.57
N PRO A 69 -5.27 -51.54 -16.66
CA PRO A 69 -4.27 -52.12 -17.55
C PRO A 69 -3.26 -51.05 -18.00
N ARG A 70 -1.99 -51.45 -18.20
CA ARG A 70 -0.97 -50.52 -18.71
C ARG A 70 -1.42 -49.97 -20.07
N THR A 71 -1.49 -48.65 -20.16
CA THR A 71 -1.67 -47.91 -21.40
C THR A 71 -0.32 -47.63 -22.05
N ASP A 72 -0.30 -47.48 -23.37
CA ASP A 72 0.91 -47.09 -24.12
C ASP A 72 1.39 -45.67 -23.75
N ARG A 73 0.45 -44.84 -23.29
CA ARG A 73 0.71 -43.52 -22.71
C ARG A 73 0.85 -43.65 -21.20
N LYS A 74 1.93 -43.11 -20.64
CA LYS A 74 2.15 -43.09 -19.18
C LYS A 74 2.95 -41.86 -18.77
N LEU A 75 2.75 -41.41 -17.53
CA LEU A 75 3.54 -40.33 -16.94
C LEU A 75 4.57 -40.90 -15.95
N LYS A 76 5.80 -40.40 -16.04
CA LYS A 76 6.80 -40.54 -15.00
C LYS A 76 6.98 -39.19 -14.33
N VAL A 77 6.71 -39.15 -13.03
CA VAL A 77 6.89 -37.95 -12.20
C VAL A 77 8.14 -38.14 -11.35
N GLN A 78 9.02 -37.15 -11.36
CA GLN A 78 10.20 -37.08 -10.52
C GLN A 78 10.17 -35.77 -9.73
N TYR A 79 10.18 -35.87 -8.40
CA TYR A 79 10.40 -34.71 -7.54
C TYR A 79 11.88 -34.41 -7.46
N VAL A 80 12.23 -33.15 -7.67
CA VAL A 80 13.61 -32.69 -7.75
C VAL A 80 13.79 -31.43 -6.90
N ASP A 81 15.02 -31.20 -6.44
CA ASP A 81 15.39 -29.95 -5.78
C ASP A 81 15.53 -28.79 -6.78
N LEU A 82 15.90 -27.62 -6.28
CA LEU A 82 16.10 -26.41 -7.10
C LEU A 82 17.25 -26.55 -8.12
N ASP A 83 18.17 -27.50 -7.92
CA ASP A 83 19.27 -27.83 -8.83
C ASP A 83 18.92 -28.99 -9.79
N MET A 84 17.64 -29.41 -9.82
CA MET A 84 17.15 -30.56 -10.58
C MET A 84 17.74 -31.92 -10.16
N LYS A 85 18.23 -32.05 -8.92
CA LYS A 85 18.66 -33.33 -8.35
C LYS A 85 17.45 -34.04 -7.78
N GLN A 86 17.35 -35.34 -8.04
CA GLN A 86 16.23 -36.14 -7.58
C GLN A 86 16.17 -36.20 -6.05
N LEU A 87 15.00 -35.90 -5.50
CA LEU A 87 14.71 -36.04 -4.08
C LEU A 87 14.30 -37.49 -3.76
N SER A 88 14.80 -38.03 -2.65
CA SER A 88 14.49 -39.39 -2.20
C SER A 88 13.16 -39.48 -1.43
N THR A 89 12.78 -38.42 -0.73
CA THR A 89 11.61 -38.38 0.17
C THR A 89 10.44 -37.54 -0.34
N GLY A 90 10.57 -36.94 -1.52
CA GLY A 90 9.56 -36.01 -2.06
C GLY A 90 9.65 -34.60 -1.46
N PRO A 91 8.59 -33.79 -1.58
CA PRO A 91 8.56 -32.40 -1.11
C PRO A 91 8.62 -32.28 0.42
N ASP A 92 9.28 -31.24 0.92
CA ASP A 92 9.35 -30.92 2.35
C ASP A 92 8.89 -29.47 2.64
N THR A 93 8.82 -29.11 3.93
CA THR A 93 8.36 -27.78 4.38
C THR A 93 9.36 -26.63 4.19
N VAL A 94 10.61 -26.89 3.79
CA VAL A 94 11.67 -25.85 3.70
C VAL A 94 12.30 -25.79 2.31
N ASN A 95 12.84 -26.90 1.83
CA ASN A 95 13.42 -27.04 0.50
C ASN A 95 12.35 -27.15 -0.60
N GLY A 96 11.15 -27.64 -0.26
CA GLY A 96 10.08 -27.87 -1.23
C GLY A 96 10.46 -28.93 -2.27
N ALA A 97 9.79 -28.93 -3.41
CA ALA A 97 10.20 -29.70 -4.59
C ALA A 97 9.64 -29.12 -5.88
N ALA A 98 10.42 -29.17 -6.94
CA ALA A 98 9.91 -29.09 -8.31
C ALA A 98 9.49 -30.47 -8.81
N ALA A 99 8.67 -30.50 -9.87
CA ALA A 99 8.29 -31.75 -10.52
C ALA A 99 8.75 -31.77 -11.98
N ARG A 100 9.60 -32.74 -12.33
CA ARG A 100 9.87 -33.10 -13.71
C ARG A 100 8.91 -34.22 -14.12
N VAL A 101 8.13 -33.98 -15.16
CA VAL A 101 7.13 -34.93 -15.64
C VAL A 101 7.43 -35.33 -17.06
N THR A 102 7.69 -36.61 -17.30
CA THR A 102 7.93 -37.16 -18.63
C THR A 102 6.69 -37.89 -19.14
N ILE A 103 6.16 -37.46 -20.29
CA ILE A 103 5.07 -38.14 -21.01
C ILE A 103 5.66 -39.11 -22.03
N PHE A 104 5.41 -40.40 -21.85
CA PHE A 104 5.75 -41.39 -22.86
C PHE A 104 4.59 -41.54 -23.84
N GLY A 105 4.90 -41.51 -25.15
CA GLY A 105 3.89 -41.64 -26.21
C GLY A 105 2.96 -40.42 -26.36
N GLY A 106 3.39 -39.24 -25.89
CA GLY A 106 2.69 -37.97 -26.12
C GLY A 106 3.23 -37.22 -27.34
N THR A 107 2.48 -36.23 -27.81
CA THR A 107 2.91 -35.33 -28.91
C THR A 107 3.72 -34.17 -28.32
N PRO A 108 4.92 -33.86 -28.83
CA PRO A 108 5.65 -32.64 -28.47
C PRO A 108 4.79 -31.39 -28.63
N GLY A 109 4.97 -30.40 -27.75
CA GLY A 109 4.19 -29.16 -27.77
C GLY A 109 2.80 -29.25 -27.15
N THR A 110 2.42 -30.39 -26.58
CA THR A 110 1.18 -30.53 -25.80
C THR A 110 1.31 -29.78 -24.47
N ASN A 111 0.25 -29.10 -24.04
CA ASN A 111 0.22 -28.44 -22.73
C ASN A 111 -0.09 -29.46 -21.63
N LEU A 112 0.72 -29.48 -20.59
CA LEU A 112 0.49 -30.28 -19.39
C LEU A 112 0.23 -29.36 -18.20
N SER A 113 -0.90 -29.56 -17.54
CA SER A 113 -1.28 -28.86 -16.32
C SER A 113 -1.01 -29.72 -15.08
N MET A 114 -0.75 -29.07 -13.96
CA MET A 114 -0.62 -29.67 -12.63
C MET A 114 -1.56 -28.94 -11.68
N ASP A 115 -2.36 -29.68 -10.89
CA ASP A 115 -3.26 -29.17 -9.85
C ASP A 115 -3.00 -29.92 -8.54
N ILE A 116 -2.62 -29.21 -7.47
CA ILE A 116 -2.33 -29.76 -6.15
C ILE A 116 -3.52 -29.52 -5.21
N ARG A 117 -3.96 -30.58 -4.51
CA ARG A 117 -5.09 -30.57 -3.57
C ARG A 117 -4.72 -31.22 -2.24
N ASP A 118 -5.40 -30.80 -1.18
CA ASP A 118 -5.29 -31.44 0.13
C ASP A 118 -5.92 -32.84 0.15
N CYS A 119 -5.83 -33.53 1.27
CA CYS A 119 -6.44 -34.85 1.48
C CYS A 119 -7.99 -34.85 1.42
N GLY A 120 -8.64 -33.69 1.57
CA GLY A 120 -10.09 -33.53 1.41
C GLY A 120 -10.51 -33.20 -0.02
N GLY A 121 -9.55 -33.04 -0.94
CA GLY A 121 -9.81 -32.63 -2.32
C GLY A 121 -10.01 -31.12 -2.50
N ASN A 122 -9.73 -30.32 -1.47
CA ASN A 122 -9.77 -28.87 -1.53
C ASN A 122 -8.49 -28.33 -2.16
N GLU A 123 -8.62 -27.21 -2.86
CA GLU A 123 -7.48 -26.47 -3.39
C GLU A 123 -6.61 -25.95 -2.24
N VAL A 124 -5.30 -26.17 -2.34
CA VAL A 124 -4.34 -25.68 -1.34
C VAL A 124 -3.82 -24.31 -1.75
N LYS A 125 -3.74 -23.40 -0.78
CA LYS A 125 -3.12 -22.08 -0.95
C LYS A 125 -1.60 -22.20 -0.95
N LEU A 126 -1.05 -22.81 -2.00
CA LEU A 126 0.38 -22.82 -2.29
C LEU A 126 0.57 -22.02 -3.59
N TYR A 127 1.50 -21.06 -3.64
CA TYR A 127 1.85 -20.42 -4.91
C TYR A 127 2.27 -21.51 -5.91
N ASP A 128 1.78 -21.39 -7.14
CA ASP A 128 1.94 -22.42 -8.17
C ASP A 128 1.32 -23.79 -7.82
N ALA A 129 0.27 -23.85 -6.99
CA ALA A 129 -0.54 -25.06 -6.83
C ALA A 129 -1.20 -25.50 -8.15
N LYS A 130 -1.45 -24.52 -9.03
CA LYS A 130 -1.90 -24.73 -10.40
C LYS A 130 -0.85 -24.18 -11.35
N GLN A 131 -0.35 -25.06 -12.22
CA GLN A 131 0.69 -24.72 -13.20
C GLN A 131 0.34 -25.30 -14.54
N TRP A 132 0.87 -24.69 -15.60
CA TRP A 132 0.87 -25.25 -16.94
C TRP A 132 2.28 -25.17 -17.51
N GLN A 133 2.67 -26.18 -18.27
CA GLN A 133 3.98 -26.28 -18.90
C GLN A 133 3.84 -26.90 -20.28
N LEU A 134 4.61 -26.39 -21.24
CA LEU A 134 4.71 -27.00 -22.56
C LEU A 134 5.61 -28.24 -22.47
N VAL A 135 5.17 -29.35 -23.05
CA VAL A 135 5.97 -30.57 -23.13
C VAL A 135 7.06 -30.37 -24.20
N THR A 136 8.32 -30.51 -23.79
CA THR A 136 9.49 -30.40 -24.68
C THR A 136 9.51 -31.51 -25.73
N ASP A 137 10.39 -31.36 -26.72
CA ASP A 137 10.65 -32.40 -27.74
C ASP A 137 11.13 -33.73 -27.15
N THR A 138 11.70 -33.70 -25.94
CA THR A 138 12.11 -34.91 -25.19
C THR A 138 10.97 -35.56 -24.40
N GLY A 139 9.77 -34.97 -24.45
CA GLY A 139 8.59 -35.42 -23.70
C GLY A 139 8.59 -34.96 -22.25
N ASP A 140 9.45 -34.03 -21.84
CA ASP A 140 9.54 -33.54 -20.46
C ASP A 140 8.75 -32.23 -20.27
N ALA A 141 8.16 -32.07 -19.10
CA ALA A 141 7.60 -30.81 -18.60
C ALA A 141 8.21 -30.51 -17.22
N TYR A 142 8.62 -29.25 -17.02
CA TYR A 142 9.35 -28.80 -15.84
C TYR A 142 8.48 -27.87 -15.01
N PHE A 143 7.81 -28.43 -14.00
CA PHE A 143 6.98 -27.68 -13.08
C PHE A 143 7.84 -27.02 -12.01
N ILE A 144 7.47 -25.79 -11.65
CA ILE A 144 8.19 -24.96 -10.70
C ILE A 144 8.00 -25.44 -9.26
N PRO A 145 8.96 -25.12 -8.37
CA PRO A 145 8.98 -25.66 -7.01
C PRO A 145 7.81 -25.19 -6.17
N PHE A 146 7.20 -26.11 -5.44
CA PHE A 146 6.18 -25.84 -4.42
C PHE A 146 6.67 -26.28 -3.04
N PHE A 147 6.19 -25.61 -2.00
CA PHE A 147 6.53 -25.90 -0.60
C PHE A 147 5.29 -26.44 0.11
N CYS A 148 5.42 -27.54 0.84
CA CYS A 148 4.29 -28.11 1.56
C CYS A 148 4.19 -27.57 3.00
N ALA A 149 3.07 -27.81 3.67
CA ALA A 149 2.84 -27.44 5.06
C ALA A 149 2.65 -28.68 5.93
N ASP A 150 3.12 -28.64 7.19
CA ASP A 150 3.06 -29.76 8.14
C ASP A 150 1.62 -30.24 8.44
N ASN A 151 0.60 -29.41 8.16
CA ASN A 151 -0.83 -29.76 8.19
C ASN A 151 -1.56 -29.12 7.00
N SER A 152 -1.79 -29.89 5.93
CA SER A 152 -2.41 -29.39 4.70
C SER A 152 -3.92 -29.21 4.82
N SER A 153 -4.56 -29.89 5.76
CA SER A 153 -6.00 -29.83 5.99
C SER A 153 -6.36 -30.02 7.46
N THR A 154 -7.27 -29.18 7.95
CA THR A 154 -8.00 -29.41 9.21
C THR A 154 -9.34 -30.10 8.98
N SER A 155 -9.64 -30.49 7.73
CA SER A 155 -10.92 -31.10 7.38
C SER A 155 -11.10 -32.45 8.07
N ALA A 156 -12.26 -32.63 8.70
CA ALA A 156 -12.69 -33.93 9.22
C ALA A 156 -12.90 -34.98 8.12
N GLN A 157 -12.83 -34.60 6.84
CA GLN A 157 -12.94 -35.49 5.69
C GLN A 157 -11.62 -36.22 5.36
N CYS A 158 -10.50 -35.77 5.91
CA CYS A 158 -9.23 -36.48 5.74
C CYS A 158 -9.19 -37.72 6.64
N ALA A 159 -8.75 -38.85 6.09
CA ALA A 159 -8.47 -40.04 6.87
C ALA A 159 -7.44 -39.73 7.97
N ALA A 160 -7.61 -40.35 9.14
CA ALA A 160 -6.74 -40.05 10.27
C ALA A 160 -5.28 -40.39 9.94
N GLY A 161 -4.36 -39.44 10.18
CA GLY A 161 -2.94 -39.60 9.88
C GLY A 161 -2.55 -39.26 8.43
N THR A 162 -3.48 -38.80 7.59
CA THR A 162 -3.18 -38.35 6.21
C THR A 162 -3.26 -36.83 6.03
N GLN A 163 -3.33 -36.05 7.11
CA GLN A 163 -3.47 -34.59 7.06
C GLN A 163 -2.26 -33.87 6.44
N ASN A 164 -1.15 -34.58 6.23
CA ASN A 164 0.04 -34.09 5.53
C ASN A 164 0.18 -34.67 4.11
N LYS A 165 -0.84 -35.39 3.61
CA LYS A 165 -0.86 -35.96 2.26
C LYS A 165 -1.48 -34.96 1.29
N TYR A 166 -0.91 -34.92 0.08
CA TYR A 166 -1.37 -34.11 -1.03
C TYR A 166 -1.67 -34.98 -2.25
N HIS A 167 -2.65 -34.56 -3.03
CA HIS A 167 -3.01 -35.13 -4.31
C HIS A 167 -2.60 -34.18 -5.43
N VAL A 168 -1.88 -34.70 -6.43
CA VAL A 168 -1.45 -33.92 -7.59
C VAL A 168 -2.08 -34.53 -8.83
N GLN A 169 -2.91 -33.77 -9.53
CA GLN A 169 -3.48 -34.18 -10.80
C GLN A 169 -2.69 -33.54 -11.94
N TYR A 170 -2.20 -34.38 -12.85
CA TYR A 170 -1.60 -33.93 -14.10
C TYR A 170 -2.60 -34.12 -15.23
N THR A 171 -2.88 -33.07 -16.01
CA THR A 171 -3.84 -33.14 -17.12
C THR A 171 -3.25 -32.51 -18.37
N SER A 172 -3.16 -33.30 -19.42
CA SER A 172 -2.66 -32.94 -20.74
C SER A 172 -3.78 -32.43 -21.63
N SER A 173 -3.52 -31.45 -22.49
CA SER A 173 -4.51 -30.90 -23.42
C SER A 173 -5.01 -31.91 -24.46
N ASP A 174 -4.29 -33.02 -24.66
CA ASP A 174 -4.67 -34.13 -25.53
C ASP A 174 -5.46 -35.25 -24.80
N GLY A 175 -5.92 -34.98 -23.57
CA GLY A 175 -6.85 -35.85 -22.84
C GLY A 175 -6.24 -36.84 -21.86
N LEU A 176 -4.91 -36.91 -21.72
CA LEU A 176 -4.28 -37.70 -20.65
C LEU A 176 -4.51 -37.03 -19.28
N SER A 177 -5.03 -37.76 -18.30
CA SER A 177 -5.11 -37.29 -16.90
C SER A 177 -4.64 -38.38 -15.94
N GLU A 178 -3.71 -38.05 -15.04
CA GLU A 178 -3.18 -38.98 -14.06
C GLU A 178 -2.98 -38.29 -12.70
N MET A 179 -3.44 -38.93 -11.63
CA MET A 179 -3.26 -38.44 -10.27
C MET A 179 -2.11 -39.16 -9.57
N ARG A 180 -1.26 -38.40 -8.89
CA ARG A 180 -0.23 -38.89 -7.97
C ARG A 180 -0.51 -38.36 -6.56
N SER A 181 0.14 -38.95 -5.57
CA SER A 181 0.11 -38.44 -4.20
C SER A 181 1.51 -38.40 -3.64
N PHE A 182 1.75 -37.43 -2.77
CA PHE A 182 2.96 -37.36 -1.97
C PHE A 182 2.59 -37.03 -0.52
N VAL A 183 3.51 -37.35 0.39
CA VAL A 183 3.40 -36.99 1.80
C VAL A 183 4.39 -35.88 2.07
N CYS A 184 3.93 -34.78 2.66
CA CYS A 184 4.80 -33.71 3.09
C CYS A 184 5.63 -34.18 4.29
N THR A 185 6.94 -34.00 4.18
CA THR A 185 7.85 -34.27 5.28
C THR A 185 8.30 -32.97 5.93
N LYS A 186 8.45 -33.00 7.26
CA LYS A 186 9.05 -31.86 7.96
C LYS A 186 10.54 -31.82 7.61
N SER A 187 11.01 -30.68 7.11
CA SER A 187 12.41 -30.56 6.77
C SER A 187 13.30 -30.63 8.01
N THR A 188 14.47 -31.25 7.88
CA THR A 188 15.53 -31.24 8.90
C THR A 188 16.43 -30.00 8.77
N VAL A 189 16.24 -29.19 7.73
CA VAL A 189 16.99 -27.96 7.47
C VAL A 189 16.24 -26.79 8.10
N GLU A 190 16.93 -25.93 8.83
CA GLU A 190 16.34 -24.69 9.34
C GLU A 190 16.10 -23.70 8.18
N SER A 191 14.96 -22.99 8.23
CA SER A 191 14.66 -21.94 7.26
C SER A 191 15.78 -20.89 7.23
N ALA A 192 16.15 -20.43 6.03
CA ALA A 192 17.14 -19.38 5.86
C ALA A 192 16.64 -18.08 6.50
N ALA A 193 17.47 -17.51 7.36
CA ALA A 193 17.20 -16.24 8.02
C ALA A 193 16.90 -15.15 6.96
N ASN A 194 15.72 -14.52 7.10
CA ASN A 194 15.20 -13.31 6.42
C ASN A 194 13.97 -13.52 5.50
N CYS A 195 13.48 -14.75 5.32
CA CYS A 195 12.23 -15.01 4.59
C CYS A 195 11.08 -15.31 5.57
N ARG A 196 10.73 -14.33 6.42
CA ARG A 196 9.86 -14.54 7.59
C ARG A 196 8.40 -14.16 7.38
N GLN A 197 8.10 -13.49 6.27
CA GLN A 197 6.81 -12.85 6.06
C GLN A 197 5.98 -13.66 5.09
N THR A 198 4.76 -13.97 5.50
CA THR A 198 3.78 -14.68 4.67
C THR A 198 2.91 -13.64 3.95
N ASN A 199 2.92 -13.61 2.63
CA ASN A 199 2.04 -12.70 1.89
C ASN A 199 0.58 -13.18 1.93
N SER A 200 -0.31 -12.41 1.31
CA SER A 200 -1.75 -12.72 1.21
C SER A 200 -2.09 -14.06 0.56
N LYS A 201 -1.16 -14.62 -0.21
CA LYS A 201 -1.28 -15.92 -0.88
C LYS A 201 -0.73 -17.08 -0.04
N GLY A 202 -0.10 -16.80 1.12
CA GLY A 202 0.49 -17.81 1.97
C GLY A 202 2.01 -17.99 1.79
N ASP A 203 2.69 -17.08 1.09
CA ASP A 203 4.07 -17.30 0.66
C ASP A 203 5.12 -16.64 1.53
N PHE A 204 6.21 -17.34 1.79
CA PHE A 204 7.39 -16.78 2.44
C PHE A 204 8.17 -15.87 1.49
N GLU A 205 8.09 -14.57 1.69
CA GLU A 205 8.85 -13.58 0.95
C GLU A 205 10.15 -13.24 1.66
N CYS A 206 11.23 -13.09 0.90
CA CYS A 206 12.52 -12.68 1.43
C CYS A 206 12.70 -11.17 1.29
N SER A 207 13.03 -10.50 2.39
CA SER A 207 13.37 -9.07 2.38
C SER A 207 14.68 -8.85 1.64
N GLN A 208 14.64 -8.29 0.43
CA GLN A 208 15.84 -7.98 -0.35
C GLN A 208 15.77 -6.56 -0.95
N SER A 209 16.89 -5.84 -0.86
CA SER A 209 17.05 -4.45 -1.32
C SER A 209 17.25 -4.31 -2.83
N ARG A 210 17.61 -5.38 -3.52
CA ARG A 210 17.95 -5.36 -4.95
C ARG A 210 17.44 -6.62 -5.62
N SER A 211 17.01 -6.49 -6.87
CA SER A 211 16.72 -7.65 -7.68
C SER A 211 18.01 -8.45 -8.00
N PRO A 212 17.90 -9.77 -8.25
CA PRO A 212 16.67 -10.58 -8.22
C PRO A 212 16.07 -10.73 -6.82
N PHE A 213 14.75 -10.65 -6.71
CA PHE A 213 14.02 -10.99 -5.50
C PHE A 213 13.85 -12.50 -5.39
N TYR A 214 13.81 -12.96 -4.15
CA TYR A 214 13.67 -14.38 -3.84
C TYR A 214 12.56 -14.63 -2.83
N ARG A 215 12.13 -15.87 -2.80
CA ARG A 215 11.04 -16.38 -1.96
C ARG A 215 11.30 -17.83 -1.54
N GLY A 216 10.38 -18.32 -0.72
CA GLY A 216 10.40 -19.64 -0.13
C GLY A 216 11.28 -19.69 1.11
N PRO A 217 11.13 -20.72 1.96
CA PRO A 217 11.83 -20.82 3.23
C PRO A 217 13.36 -20.88 3.14
N THR A 218 13.91 -21.21 1.97
CA THR A 218 15.36 -21.20 1.68
C THR A 218 15.87 -19.90 1.07
N GLY A 219 14.98 -19.03 0.58
CA GLY A 219 15.33 -17.80 -0.13
C GLY A 219 16.11 -17.99 -1.43
N LYS A 220 15.98 -19.16 -2.07
CA LYS A 220 16.69 -19.52 -3.31
C LYS A 220 15.81 -19.46 -4.56
N LEU A 221 14.48 -19.51 -4.40
CA LEU A 221 13.56 -19.46 -5.53
C LEU A 221 13.36 -18.01 -5.94
N ARG A 222 13.49 -17.68 -7.24
CA ARG A 222 13.18 -16.32 -7.71
C ARG A 222 11.71 -15.99 -7.44
N ASP A 223 11.46 -14.72 -7.23
CA ASP A 223 10.11 -14.16 -7.11
C ASP A 223 9.87 -13.23 -8.30
N CYS A 224 8.81 -13.50 -9.08
CA CYS A 224 8.43 -12.72 -10.25
C CYS A 224 7.47 -11.57 -9.92
N SER A 225 7.38 -11.22 -8.64
CA SER A 225 6.69 -10.04 -8.14
C SER A 225 5.22 -9.91 -8.57
N ASP A 226 4.53 -11.04 -8.75
CA ASP A 226 3.15 -11.11 -9.24
C ASP A 226 2.90 -10.48 -10.63
N LYS A 227 3.96 -10.23 -11.41
CA LYS A 227 3.91 -9.61 -12.76
C LYS A 227 4.68 -10.42 -13.80
N GLY A 228 4.73 -11.72 -13.56
CA GLY A 228 5.37 -12.72 -14.37
C GLY A 228 5.22 -14.08 -13.73
N HIS A 229 5.71 -15.10 -14.39
CA HIS A 229 5.68 -16.48 -13.92
C HIS A 229 7.07 -17.09 -13.98
N LEU A 230 7.36 -18.01 -13.04
CA LEU A 230 8.63 -18.73 -13.12
C LEU A 230 8.56 -19.78 -14.22
N ILE A 231 9.64 -19.86 -14.98
CA ILE A 231 9.89 -20.91 -15.95
C ILE A 231 11.24 -21.53 -15.67
N TYR A 232 11.39 -22.81 -15.99
CA TYR A 232 12.67 -23.48 -15.91
C TYR A 232 13.44 -23.30 -17.23
N ASP A 233 14.51 -22.51 -17.19
CA ASP A 233 15.42 -22.35 -18.33
C ASP A 233 16.37 -23.56 -18.39
N ILE A 234 16.11 -24.46 -19.34
CA ILE A 234 16.90 -25.69 -19.55
C ILE A 234 18.37 -25.36 -19.86
N SER A 235 18.62 -24.27 -20.57
CA SER A 235 19.98 -23.87 -20.98
C SER A 235 20.79 -23.36 -19.80
N LYS A 236 20.17 -22.56 -18.93
CA LYS A 236 20.81 -22.03 -17.71
C LYS A 236 20.72 -22.98 -16.53
N ARG A 237 19.93 -24.05 -16.63
CA ARG A 237 19.57 -24.97 -15.54
C ARG A 237 19.13 -24.26 -14.28
N SER A 238 18.26 -23.26 -14.44
CA SER A 238 17.78 -22.44 -13.33
C SER A 238 16.37 -21.94 -13.60
N TYR A 239 15.67 -21.62 -12.52
CA TYR A 239 14.37 -20.97 -12.62
C TYR A 239 14.55 -19.47 -12.84
N ILE A 240 13.93 -18.96 -13.89
CA ILE A 240 13.95 -17.53 -14.28
C ILE A 240 12.51 -17.00 -14.33
N CYS A 241 12.36 -15.68 -14.25
CA CYS A 241 11.06 -15.05 -14.44
C CYS A 241 10.83 -14.73 -15.91
N GLU A 242 9.69 -15.15 -16.44
CA GLU A 242 9.12 -14.66 -17.68
C GLU A 242 8.09 -13.59 -17.33
N CYS A 243 8.34 -12.35 -17.76
CA CYS A 243 7.53 -11.20 -17.36
C CYS A 243 6.32 -11.01 -18.26
N ASP A 244 5.22 -10.58 -17.65
CA ASP A 244 4.00 -10.23 -18.36
C ASP A 244 4.24 -8.99 -19.26
N PRO A 245 3.43 -8.78 -20.31
CA PRO A 245 3.53 -7.58 -21.15
C PRO A 245 3.49 -6.29 -20.31
N GLY A 246 4.41 -5.36 -20.58
CA GLY A 246 4.55 -4.13 -19.80
C GLY A 246 5.52 -4.25 -18.60
N PHE A 247 6.16 -5.41 -18.41
CA PHE A 247 7.12 -5.68 -17.35
C PHE A 247 8.45 -6.23 -17.87
N THR A 248 9.53 -5.97 -17.14
CA THR A 248 10.88 -6.48 -17.39
C THR A 248 11.68 -6.55 -16.10
N GLY A 249 12.95 -6.94 -16.18
CA GLY A 249 13.84 -7.15 -15.03
C GLY A 249 14.00 -8.63 -14.67
N GLU A 250 14.89 -8.88 -13.71
CA GLU A 250 15.25 -10.24 -13.29
C GLU A 250 14.16 -10.95 -12.47
N SER A 251 13.24 -10.16 -11.91
CA SER A 251 12.11 -10.52 -11.04
C SER A 251 10.82 -9.82 -11.47
N CYS A 252 10.75 -9.35 -12.72
CA CYS A 252 9.63 -8.56 -13.27
C CYS A 252 9.33 -7.31 -12.43
N GLU A 253 10.39 -6.76 -11.84
CA GLU A 253 10.37 -5.61 -10.96
C GLU A 253 10.34 -4.28 -11.72
N ILE A 254 10.55 -4.30 -13.03
CA ILE A 254 10.64 -3.10 -13.85
C ILE A 254 9.36 -2.93 -14.66
N GLY A 255 8.57 -1.88 -14.36
CA GLY A 255 7.43 -1.49 -15.20
C GLY A 255 7.89 -0.71 -16.42
N ILE A 256 7.30 -1.00 -17.59
CA ILE A 256 7.52 -0.30 -18.86
C ILE A 256 6.29 0.57 -19.16
N CYS A 257 6.46 1.89 -19.16
CA CYS A 257 5.38 2.80 -19.55
C CYS A 257 5.39 3.00 -21.08
N PRO A 258 4.27 2.78 -21.79
CA PRO A 258 4.19 2.94 -23.24
C PRO A 258 4.24 4.40 -23.71
N TYR A 259 4.04 5.37 -22.81
CA TYR A 259 4.05 6.80 -23.12
C TYR A 259 4.96 7.58 -22.16
N SER A 260 6.07 8.10 -22.67
CA SER A 260 6.85 9.13 -21.99
C SER A 260 6.25 10.49 -22.30
N LYS A 261 5.37 11.00 -21.44
CA LYS A 261 5.17 12.46 -21.41
C LYS A 261 6.35 13.07 -20.65
N ALA A 262 6.85 14.22 -21.09
CA ALA A 262 7.85 14.95 -20.32
C ALA A 262 7.31 15.23 -18.92
N SER A 263 8.14 15.02 -17.90
CA SER A 263 7.79 15.25 -16.50
C SER A 263 7.34 16.66 -16.28
N THR A 264 6.11 16.82 -15.77
CA THR A 264 5.68 18.10 -15.20
C THR A 264 6.39 18.33 -13.84
N GLU A 265 6.87 17.29 -13.15
CA GLU A 265 7.59 17.42 -11.86
C GLU A 265 8.88 18.25 -11.96
N GLY A 266 9.56 18.26 -13.12
CA GLY A 266 10.77 19.07 -13.34
C GLY A 266 10.52 20.58 -13.28
N VAL A 267 9.27 21.02 -13.45
CA VAL A 267 8.83 22.42 -13.36
C VAL A 267 8.25 22.74 -11.97
N ASP A 268 7.85 21.71 -11.20
CA ASP A 268 6.98 21.79 -10.03
C ASP A 268 7.72 21.92 -8.67
N VAL A 269 9.05 21.77 -8.64
CA VAL A 269 9.82 22.05 -7.40
C VAL A 269 9.91 23.56 -7.13
N GLN A 270 9.70 24.39 -8.16
CA GLN A 270 9.87 25.85 -8.07
C GLN A 270 8.59 26.63 -7.79
N TYR A 271 7.37 26.11 -8.05
CA TYR A 271 6.13 26.89 -7.91
C TYR A 271 5.12 26.22 -6.96
N ARG A 272 4.77 26.91 -5.87
CA ARG A 272 3.91 26.44 -4.77
C ARG A 272 2.69 27.34 -4.58
N THR A 273 1.67 26.80 -3.91
CA THR A 273 0.53 27.58 -3.39
C THR A 273 0.69 27.86 -1.90
N TYR A 274 0.30 29.06 -1.47
CA TYR A 274 0.14 29.37 -0.04
C TYR A 274 -1.30 29.75 0.24
N THR A 275 -1.98 28.94 1.04
CA THR A 275 -3.39 29.13 1.38
C THR A 275 -3.56 29.35 2.87
N VAL A 276 -4.16 30.46 3.25
CA VAL A 276 -4.54 30.79 4.63
C VAL A 276 -6.06 30.79 4.71
N ILE A 277 -6.60 29.99 5.63
CA ILE A 277 -8.02 29.93 5.93
C ILE A 277 -8.24 30.35 7.38
N ILE A 278 -9.15 31.28 7.60
CA ILE A 278 -9.51 31.78 8.94
C ILE A 278 -10.92 31.30 9.26
N GLY A 279 -11.05 30.48 10.31
CA GLY A 279 -12.33 30.03 10.84
C GLY A 279 -13.00 31.13 11.66
N VAL A 280 -14.12 31.65 11.17
CA VAL A 280 -14.90 32.72 11.82
C VAL A 280 -16.15 32.12 12.47
N ASP A 281 -16.17 32.06 13.80
CA ASP A 281 -17.30 31.52 14.54
C ASP A 281 -18.34 32.59 14.88
N SER A 282 -19.55 32.18 15.29
CA SER A 282 -20.67 33.08 15.55
C SER A 282 -20.36 34.26 16.46
N ASP A 283 -19.43 34.09 17.40
CA ASP A 283 -19.11 35.10 18.40
C ASP A 283 -18.12 36.15 17.86
N ASN A 284 -17.47 35.87 16.73
CA ASN A 284 -16.50 36.73 16.05
C ASN A 284 -17.02 37.43 14.78
N TYR A 285 -18.30 37.32 14.46
CA TYR A 285 -18.90 38.06 13.33
C TYR A 285 -18.88 39.56 13.59
N GLY A 286 -18.34 40.33 12.65
CA GLY A 286 -18.07 41.77 12.78
C GLY A 286 -16.71 42.10 13.38
N LEU A 287 -15.94 41.10 13.83
CA LEU A 287 -14.58 41.24 14.39
C LEU A 287 -13.51 40.62 13.47
N GLU A 288 -13.85 40.26 12.24
CA GLU A 288 -12.96 39.55 11.31
C GLU A 288 -11.68 40.34 10.99
N GLY A 289 -11.72 41.67 11.03
CA GLY A 289 -10.53 42.50 10.88
C GLY A 289 -9.52 42.32 12.02
N LEU A 290 -9.99 42.00 13.24
CA LEU A 290 -9.12 41.62 14.36
C LEU A 290 -8.56 40.22 14.13
N LEU A 291 -9.43 39.23 13.83
CA LEU A 291 -9.01 37.86 13.51
C LEU A 291 -7.97 37.80 12.38
N LEU A 292 -8.14 38.61 11.34
CA LEU A 292 -7.20 38.74 10.23
C LEU A 292 -5.85 39.28 10.71
N GLY A 293 -5.86 40.28 11.59
CA GLY A 293 -4.67 40.82 12.23
C GLY A 293 -3.95 39.80 13.11
N ASP A 294 -4.69 39.11 13.98
CA ASP A 294 -4.15 38.10 14.89
C ASP A 294 -3.59 36.90 14.12
N ALA A 295 -4.28 36.45 13.07
CA ALA A 295 -3.75 35.46 12.14
C ALA A 295 -2.49 35.96 11.42
N SER A 296 -2.46 37.23 10.99
CA SER A 296 -1.32 37.87 10.30
C SER A 296 -0.05 37.75 11.14
N ASP A 297 -0.11 37.91 12.46
CA ASP A 297 1.08 37.81 13.30
C ASP A 297 1.71 36.40 13.29
N MET A 298 0.93 35.36 12.98
CA MET A 298 1.42 33.98 12.90
C MET A 298 1.76 33.50 11.49
N VAL A 299 0.95 33.89 10.50
CA VAL A 299 0.95 33.28 9.17
C VAL A 299 1.44 34.24 8.10
N SER A 300 1.76 35.49 8.45
CA SER A 300 2.36 36.40 7.47
C SER A 300 3.72 35.89 7.03
N VAL A 301 3.98 36.14 5.76
CA VAL A 301 5.25 35.84 5.14
C VAL A 301 6.10 37.11 5.24
N GLU A 302 7.36 37.00 5.67
CA GLU A 302 8.21 38.17 5.94
C GLU A 302 8.75 38.81 4.65
N ALA A 303 9.00 38.00 3.63
CA ALA A 303 9.52 38.42 2.33
C ALA A 303 8.89 37.60 1.20
N GLU A 304 8.68 38.21 0.03
CA GLU A 304 8.12 37.53 -1.14
C GLU A 304 8.97 36.30 -1.52
N PRO A 305 8.43 35.08 -1.39
CA PRO A 305 9.11 33.88 -1.84
C PRO A 305 9.10 33.84 -3.36
N SER A 306 10.27 33.60 -3.97
CA SER A 306 10.39 33.40 -5.42
C SER A 306 9.68 32.14 -5.94
N THR A 307 9.23 31.30 -5.01
CA THR A 307 8.66 29.98 -5.27
C THR A 307 7.14 29.94 -5.19
N ILE A 308 6.46 31.04 -4.84
CA ILE A 308 4.99 31.06 -4.73
C ILE A 308 4.39 31.73 -5.95
N TRP A 309 3.53 31.01 -6.67
CA TRP A 309 2.83 31.56 -7.83
C TRP A 309 1.42 32.04 -7.48
N ARG A 310 0.85 31.53 -6.38
CA ARG A 310 -0.51 31.85 -5.96
C ARG A 310 -0.67 31.83 -4.44
N TYR A 311 -1.26 32.91 -3.96
CA TYR A 311 -1.70 33.11 -2.60
C TYR A 311 -3.23 33.05 -2.54
N GLN A 312 -3.75 32.44 -1.48
CA GLN A 312 -5.18 32.37 -1.18
C GLN A 312 -5.42 32.77 0.27
N LEU A 313 -6.32 33.72 0.50
CA LEU A 313 -6.82 34.10 1.80
C LEU A 313 -8.35 33.95 1.80
N ILE A 314 -8.86 33.11 2.68
CA ILE A 314 -10.27 32.73 2.71
C ILE A 314 -10.78 32.81 4.14
N LEU A 315 -11.92 33.48 4.36
CA LEU A 315 -12.68 33.33 5.59
C LEU A 315 -13.62 32.13 5.44
N TYR A 316 -13.58 31.20 6.40
CA TYR A 316 -14.49 30.08 6.46
C TYR A 316 -15.43 30.26 7.66
N CYS A 317 -16.66 30.69 7.35
CA CYS A 317 -17.65 31.06 8.34
C CYS A 317 -18.33 29.82 8.94
N ASP A 318 -18.77 29.87 10.20
CA ASP A 318 -19.45 28.76 10.89
C ASP A 318 -20.74 28.29 10.20
N ASN A 319 -21.34 29.12 9.35
CA ASN A 319 -22.48 28.76 8.51
C ASN A 319 -22.11 27.98 7.22
N LYS A 320 -20.85 27.54 7.09
CA LYS A 320 -20.28 26.78 5.96
C LYS A 320 -20.06 27.59 4.68
N ILE A 321 -20.15 28.92 4.74
CA ILE A 321 -19.84 29.80 3.60
C ILE A 321 -18.35 30.14 3.62
N ALA A 322 -17.69 29.96 2.48
CA ALA A 322 -16.33 30.41 2.25
C ALA A 322 -16.33 31.77 1.53
N VAL A 323 -15.69 32.78 2.11
CA VAL A 323 -15.55 34.13 1.54
C VAL A 323 -14.10 34.33 1.09
N PRO A 324 -13.81 34.36 -0.22
CA PRO A 324 -12.47 34.65 -0.70
C PRO A 324 -12.13 36.12 -0.47
N VAL A 325 -11.13 36.40 0.36
CA VAL A 325 -10.62 37.75 0.63
C VAL A 325 -9.57 38.13 -0.43
N TYR A 326 -8.68 37.19 -0.74
CA TYR A 326 -7.67 37.35 -1.78
C TYR A 326 -7.37 36.03 -2.47
N ILE A 327 -7.29 36.05 -3.80
CA ILE A 327 -6.81 34.94 -4.62
C ILE A 327 -6.01 35.56 -5.77
N GLY A 328 -4.69 35.40 -5.77
CA GLY A 328 -3.83 36.03 -6.77
C GLY A 328 -2.36 35.73 -6.56
N GLY A 329 -1.51 36.27 -7.44
CA GLY A 329 -0.06 36.07 -7.40
C GLY A 329 0.72 37.17 -6.68
N SER A 330 0.08 38.28 -6.28
CA SER A 330 0.78 39.42 -5.67
C SER A 330 0.93 39.24 -4.16
N TYR A 331 2.18 39.12 -3.73
CA TYR A 331 2.56 39.08 -2.32
C TYR A 331 2.12 40.34 -1.56
N GLU A 332 2.30 41.53 -2.14
CA GLU A 332 1.94 42.79 -1.52
C GLU A 332 0.42 42.89 -1.27
N GLU A 333 -0.38 42.48 -2.26
CA GLU A 333 -1.84 42.49 -2.14
C GLU A 333 -2.34 41.46 -1.14
N PHE A 334 -1.72 40.27 -1.09
CA PHE A 334 -2.03 39.25 -0.10
C PHE A 334 -1.80 39.76 1.33
N ASN A 335 -0.62 40.34 1.61
CA ASN A 335 -0.31 40.92 2.92
C ASN A 335 -1.20 42.11 3.27
N LYS A 336 -1.62 42.90 2.28
CA LYS A 336 -2.61 43.96 2.48
C LYS A 336 -4.00 43.39 2.81
N ALA A 337 -4.38 42.28 2.18
CA ALA A 337 -5.66 41.61 2.42
C ALA A 337 -5.75 41.01 3.83
N MET A 338 -4.63 40.56 4.42
CA MET A 338 -4.52 40.14 5.83
C MET A 338 -4.84 41.28 6.83
N LYS A 339 -4.99 42.51 6.37
CA LYS A 339 -5.36 43.68 7.19
C LYS A 339 -6.65 44.35 6.71
N SER A 340 -7.47 43.61 5.96
CA SER A 340 -8.70 44.11 5.36
C SER A 340 -9.92 43.86 6.24
N ASN A 341 -11.06 44.46 5.86
CA ASN A 341 -12.35 44.33 6.54
C ASN A 341 -13.30 43.45 5.70
N ALA A 342 -12.99 42.17 5.55
CA ALA A 342 -13.90 41.19 4.97
C ALA A 342 -14.81 40.61 6.08
N PHE A 343 -16.07 40.31 5.76
CA PHE A 343 -17.06 39.92 6.77
C PHE A 343 -17.81 38.65 6.39
N CYS A 344 -18.06 37.81 7.39
CA CYS A 344 -19.06 36.76 7.32
C CYS A 344 -20.46 37.36 7.50
N THR A 345 -21.48 36.70 6.94
CA THR A 345 -22.88 37.13 7.07
C THR A 345 -23.74 35.97 7.53
N ALA A 346 -24.83 36.24 8.27
CA ALA A 346 -25.76 35.23 8.79
C ALA A 346 -25.09 34.17 9.68
N PRO A 347 -24.71 34.52 10.93
CA PRO A 347 -24.04 33.59 11.85
C PRO A 347 -24.90 32.37 12.15
N LYS A 348 -24.25 31.20 12.18
CA LYS A 348 -24.91 29.94 12.52
C LYS A 348 -23.92 29.04 13.22
N ARG A 349 -24.14 28.80 14.52
CA ARG A 349 -23.33 27.92 15.37
C ARG A 349 -23.27 26.50 14.81
N GLN A 350 -22.35 26.24 13.90
CA GLN A 350 -22.03 24.91 13.40
C GLN A 350 -20.52 24.71 13.52
N PRO A 351 -20.08 23.48 13.85
CA PRO A 351 -18.66 23.19 13.93
C PRO A 351 -17.99 23.31 12.56
N PHE A 352 -16.75 23.77 12.53
CA PHE A 352 -15.88 23.73 11.35
C PHE A 352 -15.55 22.27 11.01
N ASP A 353 -15.98 21.83 9.83
CA ASP A 353 -15.67 20.48 9.34
C ASP A 353 -14.37 20.56 8.54
N MET A 354 -13.31 19.90 9.02
CA MET A 354 -12.01 19.99 8.38
C MET A 354 -12.00 19.41 6.96
N VAL A 355 -12.94 18.54 6.61
CA VAL A 355 -13.09 18.07 5.23
C VAL A 355 -13.48 19.24 4.32
N ASP A 356 -14.50 20.01 4.73
CA ASP A 356 -15.02 21.13 3.95
C ASP A 356 -14.00 22.28 3.90
N VAL A 357 -13.27 22.52 4.99
CA VAL A 357 -12.14 23.48 5.05
C VAL A 357 -11.05 23.10 4.06
N PHE A 358 -10.61 21.84 4.06
CA PHE A 358 -9.58 21.38 3.11
C PHE A 358 -10.06 21.48 1.66
N GLN A 359 -11.31 21.06 1.37
CA GLN A 359 -11.91 21.18 0.05
C GLN A 359 -11.97 22.64 -0.43
N THR A 360 -12.27 23.56 0.48
CA THR A 360 -12.25 25.01 0.21
C THR A 360 -10.85 25.49 -0.14
N ALA A 361 -9.83 25.02 0.59
CA ALA A 361 -8.43 25.40 0.36
C ALA A 361 -7.95 25.01 -1.05
N VAL A 362 -8.24 23.77 -1.43
CA VAL A 362 -7.78 23.19 -2.71
C VAL A 362 -8.72 23.49 -3.88
N ASN A 363 -9.79 24.27 -3.65
CA ASN A 363 -10.71 24.62 -4.70
C ASN A 363 -10.02 25.51 -5.75
N GLY A 364 -10.02 25.04 -7.00
CA GLY A 364 -9.31 25.71 -8.09
C GLY A 364 -7.79 25.51 -8.07
N LEU A 365 -7.30 24.57 -7.25
CA LEU A 365 -5.93 24.06 -7.29
C LEU A 365 -5.88 22.71 -7.99
N GLY A 366 -4.79 22.51 -8.73
CA GLY A 366 -4.45 21.24 -9.32
C GLY A 366 -4.03 20.23 -8.27
N ARG A 367 -4.30 18.95 -8.51
CA ARG A 367 -3.91 17.87 -7.59
C ARG A 367 -2.40 17.66 -7.52
N LEU A 368 -1.71 17.97 -8.62
CA LEU A 368 -0.25 17.89 -8.71
C LEU A 368 0.42 19.09 -8.04
N VAL A 369 -0.31 20.20 -7.86
CA VAL A 369 0.21 21.42 -7.26
C VAL A 369 0.61 21.16 -5.82
N ARG A 370 1.87 21.45 -5.51
CA ARG A 370 2.39 21.46 -4.15
C ARG A 370 2.05 22.75 -3.43
N GLY A 371 1.75 22.67 -2.14
CA GLY A 371 1.47 23.86 -1.36
C GLY A 371 1.28 23.62 0.11
N LEU A 372 1.10 24.73 0.81
CA LEU A 372 0.91 24.77 2.25
C LEU A 372 -0.42 25.47 2.55
N ILE A 373 -1.24 24.79 3.36
CA ILE A 373 -2.52 25.29 3.86
C ILE A 373 -2.34 25.58 5.35
N VAL A 374 -2.65 26.79 5.80
CA VAL A 374 -2.76 27.11 7.22
C VAL A 374 -4.22 27.38 7.55
N PHE A 375 -4.80 26.60 8.47
CA PHE A 375 -6.10 26.90 9.04
C PHE A 375 -5.92 27.51 10.43
N TYR A 376 -6.42 28.72 10.63
CA TYR A 376 -6.36 29.46 11.89
C TYR A 376 -7.77 29.59 12.47
N THR A 377 -7.92 29.33 13.78
CA THR A 377 -9.17 29.59 14.51
C THR A 377 -8.94 29.86 15.98
N GLU A 378 -9.75 30.75 16.56
CA GLU A 378 -9.81 31.03 18.00
C GLU A 378 -10.87 30.20 18.73
N LYS A 379 -11.62 29.35 18.01
CA LYS A 379 -12.65 28.50 18.58
C LYS A 379 -12.37 27.02 18.35
N GLN A 380 -11.30 26.57 18.97
CA GLN A 380 -10.83 25.19 18.86
C GLN A 380 -11.86 24.11 19.22
N ALA A 381 -12.81 24.40 20.12
CA ALA A 381 -13.89 23.46 20.49
C ALA A 381 -14.88 23.15 19.34
N ASP A 382 -14.96 24.04 18.35
CA ASP A 382 -15.91 23.92 17.24
C ASP A 382 -15.28 23.19 16.04
N MET A 383 -14.10 22.59 16.17
CA MET A 383 -13.50 21.80 15.10
C MET A 383 -13.94 20.34 15.14
N GLN A 384 -14.28 19.79 13.98
CA GLN A 384 -14.58 18.36 13.83
C GLN A 384 -13.95 17.82 12.56
N VAL A 385 -13.69 16.51 12.54
CA VAL A 385 -13.23 15.81 11.33
C VAL A 385 -13.81 14.41 11.28
N ASN A 386 -14.31 14.03 10.10
CA ASN A 386 -14.46 12.62 9.76
C ASN A 386 -13.16 12.17 9.09
N LEU A 387 -12.32 11.41 9.81
CA LEU A 387 -10.97 11.06 9.36
C LEU A 387 -10.97 10.34 8.01
N GLU A 388 -11.90 9.40 7.80
CA GLU A 388 -12.00 8.65 6.55
C GLU A 388 -12.38 9.55 5.36
N ARG A 389 -13.37 10.43 5.54
CA ARG A 389 -13.77 11.40 4.52
C ARG A 389 -12.68 12.45 4.27
N PHE A 390 -11.93 12.84 5.30
CA PHE A 390 -10.81 13.76 5.15
C PHE A 390 -9.70 13.14 4.30
N ILE A 391 -9.23 11.94 4.68
CA ILE A 391 -8.19 11.21 3.98
C ILE A 391 -8.57 10.96 2.51
N SER A 392 -9.83 10.64 2.26
CA SER A 392 -10.28 10.36 0.91
C SER A 392 -10.21 11.56 -0.02
N VAL A 393 -10.37 12.77 0.52
CA VAL A 393 -10.19 14.03 -0.20
C VAL A 393 -8.71 14.38 -0.28
N SER A 394 -8.02 14.44 0.86
CA SER A 394 -6.69 15.05 0.99
C SER A 394 -5.59 14.25 0.30
N ARG A 395 -5.68 12.91 0.28
CA ARG A 395 -4.66 12.04 -0.34
C ARG A 395 -4.42 12.29 -1.83
N ASN A 396 -5.37 12.93 -2.51
CA ASN A 396 -5.26 13.22 -3.94
C ASN A 396 -4.46 14.51 -4.20
N TYR A 397 -4.29 15.36 -3.19
CA TYR A 397 -3.63 16.65 -3.30
C TYR A 397 -2.27 16.63 -2.61
N ARG A 398 -1.27 17.27 -3.22
CA ARG A 398 0.07 17.44 -2.63
C ARG A 398 0.14 18.68 -1.71
N GLN A 399 -0.85 18.84 -0.84
CA GLN A 399 -1.01 20.02 0.02
C GLN A 399 -0.80 19.64 1.49
N GLU A 400 0.14 20.31 2.15
CA GLU A 400 0.44 20.12 3.58
C GLU A 400 -0.45 21.06 4.41
N MET A 401 -1.28 20.52 5.30
CA MET A 401 -2.19 21.31 6.14
C MET A 401 -1.61 21.52 7.54
N TYR A 402 -1.48 22.76 7.98
CA TYR A 402 -1.14 23.15 9.34
C TYR A 402 -2.35 23.77 10.02
N LEU A 403 -2.60 23.36 11.26
CA LEU A 403 -3.71 23.87 12.04
C LEU A 403 -3.19 24.71 13.20
N ILE A 404 -3.70 25.92 13.34
CA ILE A 404 -3.41 26.82 14.45
C ILE A 404 -4.70 26.99 15.25
N ALA A 405 -4.72 26.41 16.44
CA ALA A 405 -5.82 26.44 17.38
C ALA A 405 -5.44 27.39 18.54
N VAL A 406 -6.12 28.53 18.62
CA VAL A 406 -5.93 29.50 19.70
C VAL A 406 -6.97 29.26 20.79
N ASP A 407 -6.54 29.24 22.05
CA ASP A 407 -7.41 29.21 23.22
C ASP A 407 -7.38 30.55 23.95
N GLU A 408 -8.47 31.30 23.82
CA GLU A 408 -8.65 32.57 24.52
C GLU A 408 -9.26 32.39 25.93
N THR A 409 -9.88 31.23 26.20
CA THR A 409 -10.79 31.08 27.34
C THR A 409 -10.15 30.52 28.61
N SER A 410 -8.84 30.22 28.59
CA SER A 410 -8.12 29.54 29.68
C SER A 410 -8.68 28.16 30.07
N GLY A 411 -9.68 27.67 29.33
CA GLY A 411 -10.34 26.40 29.56
C GLY A 411 -9.47 25.25 29.07
N GLN A 412 -9.15 24.30 29.95
CA GLN A 412 -8.41 23.10 29.55
C GLN A 412 -9.28 22.22 28.64
N LEU A 413 -9.19 22.41 27.32
CA LEU A 413 -9.54 21.35 26.38
C LEU A 413 -8.53 20.21 26.53
N ALA A 414 -9.02 18.97 26.55
CA ALA A 414 -8.13 17.84 26.76
C ALA A 414 -7.35 17.58 25.46
N TYR A 415 -6.04 17.39 25.58
CA TYR A 415 -5.15 17.06 24.46
C TYR A 415 -5.63 15.84 23.64
N ASP A 416 -6.33 14.91 24.28
CA ASP A 416 -6.89 13.70 23.64
C ASP A 416 -8.08 13.98 22.71
N ASP A 417 -8.79 15.10 22.90
CA ASP A 417 -9.96 15.49 22.09
C ASP A 417 -9.57 15.78 20.63
N PHE A 418 -8.28 16.05 20.37
CA PHE A 418 -7.75 16.36 19.04
C PHE A 418 -7.12 15.17 18.32
N THR A 419 -7.36 13.93 18.77
CA THR A 419 -6.70 12.74 18.18
C THR A 419 -7.01 12.55 16.69
N ASP A 420 -8.27 12.65 16.28
CA ASP A 420 -8.65 12.51 14.88
C ASP A 420 -8.21 13.71 14.03
N LEU A 421 -8.24 14.92 14.60
CA LEU A 421 -7.74 16.14 13.97
C LEU A 421 -6.23 16.05 13.70
N ARG A 422 -5.46 15.55 14.68
CA ARG A 422 -4.03 15.25 14.52
C ARG A 422 -3.81 14.23 13.41
N ALA A 423 -4.53 13.11 13.42
CA ALA A 423 -4.39 12.09 12.40
C ALA A 423 -4.69 12.64 10.99
N ALA A 424 -5.73 13.46 10.85
CA ALA A 424 -6.11 14.10 9.60
C ALA A 424 -4.99 15.03 9.08
N VAL A 425 -4.53 15.95 9.92
CA VAL A 425 -3.46 16.89 9.58
C VAL A 425 -2.15 16.17 9.26
N PHE A 426 -1.77 15.17 10.06
CA PHE A 426 -0.57 14.37 9.84
C PHE A 426 -0.65 13.56 8.54
N ALA A 427 -1.83 13.10 8.12
CA ALA A 427 -2.01 12.43 6.83
C ALA A 427 -1.65 13.31 5.62
N THR A 428 -1.56 14.63 5.80
CA THR A 428 -1.11 15.58 4.78
C THR A 428 0.36 15.96 4.90
N GLY A 429 1.06 15.51 5.94
CA GLY A 429 2.45 15.90 6.26
C GLY A 429 2.60 17.12 7.16
N GLY A 430 1.49 17.77 7.55
CA GLY A 430 1.51 18.96 8.40
C GLY A 430 1.42 18.67 9.92
N ASN A 431 1.06 19.68 10.71
CA ASN A 431 0.97 19.58 12.17
C ASN A 431 -0.09 20.54 12.78
N ILE A 432 -0.48 20.31 14.03
CA ILE A 432 -1.33 21.18 14.83
C ILE A 432 -0.50 21.95 15.87
N LEU A 433 -0.76 23.25 15.98
CA LEU A 433 -0.15 24.16 16.94
C LEU A 433 -1.24 24.75 17.83
N PHE A 434 -1.07 24.53 19.14
CA PHE A 434 -1.91 25.15 20.16
C PHE A 434 -1.26 26.42 20.66
N VAL A 435 -2.07 27.46 20.78
CA VAL A 435 -1.64 28.80 21.15
C VAL A 435 -2.43 29.28 22.36
N ASP A 436 -1.72 29.70 23.41
CA ASP A 436 -2.34 30.32 24.59
C ASP A 436 -2.34 31.84 24.37
N SER A 437 -3.46 32.51 24.70
CA SER A 437 -3.71 33.96 24.62
C SER A 437 -2.47 34.84 24.28
N SER A 438 -2.44 35.36 23.05
CA SER A 438 -1.35 36.08 22.36
C SER A 438 -0.44 35.19 21.51
N PRO A 439 -0.71 35.07 20.20
CA PRO A 439 0.15 34.32 19.29
C PRO A 439 1.56 34.91 19.20
N PRO A 440 2.63 34.12 19.41
CA PRO A 440 3.96 34.58 19.07
C PRO A 440 4.18 34.54 17.56
N GLY A 441 4.91 35.53 17.04
CA GLY A 441 5.31 35.50 15.63
C GLY A 441 6.16 34.27 15.31
N ILE A 442 5.80 33.56 14.23
CA ILE A 442 6.52 32.37 13.77
C ILE A 442 6.95 32.53 12.31
N SER A 443 8.25 32.71 12.07
CA SER A 443 8.82 32.85 10.72
C SER A 443 8.91 31.51 9.96
N VAL A 444 8.54 30.39 10.60
CA VAL A 444 8.73 29.04 10.06
C VAL A 444 7.98 28.81 8.75
N PHE A 445 6.77 29.33 8.60
CA PHE A 445 6.00 29.18 7.37
C PHE A 445 6.66 29.93 6.21
N SER A 446 7.19 31.14 6.46
CA SER A 446 7.97 31.92 5.50
C SER A 446 9.21 31.16 5.02
N ASP A 447 9.93 30.50 5.92
CA ASP A 447 11.09 29.68 5.58
C ASP A 447 10.69 28.43 4.78
N MET A 448 9.59 27.78 5.17
CA MET A 448 9.09 26.55 4.53
C MET A 448 8.63 26.80 3.09
N ILE A 449 7.85 27.85 2.85
CA ILE A 449 7.33 28.15 1.50
C ILE A 449 8.46 28.57 0.55
N SER A 450 9.52 29.19 1.08
CA SER A 450 10.70 29.65 0.33
C SER A 450 11.74 28.55 0.07
N SER A 451 11.53 27.33 0.58
CA SER A 451 12.51 26.25 0.57
C SER A 451 11.94 24.96 -0.01
N VAL A 452 12.79 24.09 -0.54
CA VAL A 452 12.39 22.71 -0.82
C VAL A 452 12.20 21.99 0.51
N THR A 453 11.04 21.35 0.73
CA THR A 453 10.65 20.76 2.01
C THR A 453 10.61 19.24 1.91
N SER A 454 11.00 18.59 3.00
CA SER A 454 10.82 17.14 3.17
C SER A 454 10.56 16.80 4.62
N LEU A 455 9.82 15.73 4.86
CA LEU A 455 9.47 15.31 6.20
C LEU A 455 10.49 14.27 6.69
N ALA A 456 11.09 14.48 7.85
CA ALA A 456 12.09 13.59 8.47
C ALA A 456 11.56 12.85 9.70
N LEU A 457 10.50 13.35 10.33
CA LEU A 457 9.79 12.70 11.41
C LEU A 457 8.32 13.06 11.31
N LEU A 458 7.45 12.09 11.53
CA LEU A 458 6.03 12.31 11.72
C LEU A 458 5.50 11.26 12.67
N ALA A 459 5.23 11.66 13.90
CA ALA A 459 4.76 10.79 14.97
C ALA A 459 3.52 11.42 15.62
N PRO A 460 2.30 10.93 15.35
CA PRO A 460 1.09 11.46 16.00
C PRO A 460 1.04 11.11 17.49
N THR A 461 1.77 10.08 17.91
CA THR A 461 1.92 9.63 19.29
C THR A 461 3.27 8.91 19.44
N GLN A 462 4.18 9.46 20.24
CA GLN A 462 5.51 8.94 20.47
C GLN A 462 5.78 8.80 21.97
N VAL A 463 6.30 7.64 22.37
CA VAL A 463 6.83 7.41 23.70
C VAL A 463 8.35 7.27 23.61
N GLY A 464 9.09 7.95 24.49
CA GLY A 464 10.55 7.87 24.53
C GLY A 464 11.24 8.83 23.57
N ASN A 465 12.22 8.32 22.82
CA ASN A 465 13.13 9.13 22.01
C ASN A 465 12.89 8.91 20.51
N ALA A 466 12.81 10.00 19.75
CA ALA A 466 12.74 9.99 18.29
C ALA A 466 13.95 10.72 17.68
N PRO A 467 14.79 10.03 16.87
CA PRO A 467 15.93 10.66 16.23
C PRO A 467 15.50 11.47 14.99
N VAL A 468 16.18 12.60 14.75
CA VAL A 468 16.03 13.43 13.55
C VAL A 468 17.42 13.79 13.03
N ALA A 469 17.65 13.63 11.72
CA ALA A 469 18.89 14.01 11.07
C ALA A 469 18.64 15.14 10.07
N VAL A 470 19.48 16.17 10.09
CA VAL A 470 19.43 17.31 9.15
C VAL A 470 20.64 17.27 8.24
N ASP A 471 20.40 17.33 6.94
CA ASP A 471 21.45 17.21 5.93
C ASP A 471 22.46 18.37 6.01
N PRO A 472 23.69 18.19 5.52
CA PRO A 472 24.62 19.30 5.34
C PRO A 472 24.06 20.38 4.41
N GLY A 473 24.14 21.65 4.82
CA GLY A 473 23.59 22.78 4.06
C GLY A 473 22.07 22.97 4.18
N ALA A 474 21.36 22.02 4.78
CA ALA A 474 19.94 22.13 5.09
C ALA A 474 19.69 22.82 6.45
N THR A 475 18.46 23.23 6.67
CA THR A 475 17.95 23.65 7.99
C THR A 475 16.71 22.81 8.29
N GLY A 476 16.34 22.63 9.55
CA GLY A 476 15.11 21.92 9.88
C GLY A 476 14.27 22.65 10.91
N TYR A 477 13.02 22.22 11.03
CA TYR A 477 12.11 22.65 12.09
C TYR A 477 11.44 21.43 12.70
N VAL A 478 11.37 21.39 14.02
CA VAL A 478 10.56 20.40 14.75
C VAL A 478 9.38 21.13 15.35
N PHE A 479 8.19 20.71 14.94
CA PHE A 479 6.93 21.10 15.54
C PHE A 479 6.56 20.04 16.58
N LEU A 480 6.48 20.44 17.84
CA LEU A 480 6.07 19.58 18.94
C LEU A 480 4.68 19.99 19.41
N SER A 481 3.84 18.99 19.64
CA SER A 481 2.59 19.16 20.35
C SER A 481 2.45 18.06 21.42
N TYR A 482 2.11 18.42 22.65
CA TYR A 482 2.18 17.55 23.84
C TYR A 482 1.17 17.98 24.91
N ARG A 483 0.98 17.17 25.95
CA ARG A 483 0.14 17.52 27.12
C ARG A 483 0.71 18.63 28.02
N GLY A 484 1.97 19.05 27.85
CA GLY A 484 2.52 20.22 28.56
C GLY A 484 3.94 20.63 28.15
N ALA A 485 4.19 21.95 28.05
CA ALA A 485 5.40 22.60 27.53
C ALA A 485 6.74 22.08 28.07
N ASN A 486 6.77 21.71 29.34
CA ASN A 486 7.99 21.30 30.02
C ASN A 486 8.26 19.78 29.93
N LEU A 487 7.51 19.04 29.10
CA LEU A 487 7.54 17.58 29.08
C LEU A 487 8.28 16.99 27.87
N ALA A 488 8.72 17.81 26.91
CA ALA A 488 9.52 17.36 25.78
C ALA A 488 10.74 18.29 25.58
N LYS A 489 11.85 17.73 25.12
CA LYS A 489 13.06 18.48 24.75
C LYS A 489 13.64 17.98 23.44
N VAL A 490 14.31 18.86 22.72
CA VAL A 490 15.14 18.52 21.56
C VAL A 490 16.59 18.69 21.97
N THR A 491 17.37 17.61 21.92
CA THR A 491 18.80 17.62 22.23
C THR A 491 19.60 17.32 20.97
N ARG A 492 20.67 18.05 20.73
CA ARG A 492 21.68 17.69 19.73
C ARG A 492 22.46 16.45 20.19
N ASP A 493 23.08 15.74 19.26
CA ASP A 493 23.92 14.57 19.50
C ASP A 493 25.10 14.80 20.46
N ASP A 494 25.58 16.04 20.58
CA ASP A 494 26.55 16.47 21.59
C ASP A 494 25.97 16.59 23.02
N GLY A 495 24.67 16.33 23.20
CA GLY A 495 23.96 16.42 24.48
C GLY A 495 23.39 17.80 24.79
N THR A 496 23.63 18.81 23.95
CA THR A 496 23.13 20.17 24.16
C THR A 496 21.62 20.22 23.94
N ALA A 497 20.87 20.63 24.96
CA ALA A 497 19.44 20.91 24.81
C ALA A 497 19.24 22.20 24.03
N LEU A 498 18.42 22.14 22.98
CA LEU A 498 17.95 23.33 22.30
C LEU A 498 16.91 24.01 23.19
N THR A 499 17.04 25.33 23.38
CA THR A 499 15.92 26.14 23.84
C THR A 499 14.96 26.33 22.67
N PRO A 500 13.64 26.21 22.88
CA PRO A 500 12.69 26.45 21.80
C PRO A 500 12.93 27.86 21.25
N LEU A 501 12.85 27.99 19.91
CA LEU A 501 12.90 29.30 19.26
C LEU A 501 11.66 30.10 19.65
N VAL A 502 10.51 29.42 19.68
CA VAL A 502 9.21 29.96 20.06
C VAL A 502 8.42 28.89 20.83
N VAL A 503 7.85 29.27 21.97
CA VAL A 503 6.81 28.50 22.66
C VAL A 503 5.48 29.06 22.23
N THR A 504 4.73 28.29 21.44
CA THR A 504 3.48 28.77 20.81
C THR A 504 2.33 28.77 21.80
N GLY A 505 2.32 27.83 22.75
CA GLY A 505 1.32 27.74 23.81
C GLY A 505 1.69 26.69 24.84
N ARG A 506 0.77 26.38 25.76
CA ARG A 506 0.99 25.37 26.82
C ARG A 506 1.28 23.99 26.25
N TYR A 507 0.78 23.70 25.06
CA TYR A 507 0.82 22.39 24.44
C TYR A 507 1.68 22.33 23.17
N SER A 508 2.30 23.43 22.72
CA SER A 508 3.08 23.42 21.47
C SER A 508 4.35 24.28 21.51
N ALA A 509 5.38 23.80 20.83
CA ALA A 509 6.64 24.52 20.65
C ALA A 509 7.29 24.19 19.31
N VAL A 510 8.09 25.14 18.80
CA VAL A 510 8.83 25.00 17.54
C VAL A 510 10.33 25.16 17.78
N TYR A 511 11.12 24.21 17.29
CA TYR A 511 12.58 24.20 17.40
C TYR A 511 13.22 24.32 16.03
N LYS A 512 14.15 25.26 15.88
CA LYS A 512 15.00 25.36 14.68
C LYS A 512 16.19 24.42 14.81
N LEU A 513 16.42 23.61 13.79
CA LEU A 513 17.51 22.65 13.70
C LEU A 513 18.59 23.18 12.75
N GLY A 514 19.84 23.21 13.20
CA GLY A 514 20.99 23.46 12.33
C GLY A 514 21.33 22.24 11.47
N GLY A 515 21.84 22.50 10.26
CA GLY A 515 22.30 21.49 9.31
C GLY A 515 23.49 20.66 9.80
N ALA A 516 23.78 19.58 9.06
CA ALA A 516 24.87 18.63 9.34
C ALA A 516 24.88 18.12 10.80
N SER A 517 23.71 17.95 11.41
CA SER A 517 23.57 17.62 12.84
C SER A 517 22.52 16.53 13.04
N LYS A 518 22.69 15.73 14.10
CA LYS A 518 21.67 14.79 14.58
C LYS A 518 21.04 15.31 15.85
N TYR A 519 19.74 15.12 15.97
CA TYR A 519 18.94 15.54 17.10
C TYR A 519 18.13 14.35 17.63
N VAL A 520 17.77 14.43 18.90
CA VAL A 520 16.88 13.50 19.58
C VAL A 520 15.76 14.32 20.20
N VAL A 521 14.53 14.07 19.77
CA VAL A 521 13.32 14.54 20.45
C VAL A 521 13.04 13.54 21.57
N SER A 522 12.92 14.00 22.81
CA SER A 522 12.72 13.11 23.97
C SER A 522 11.59 13.60 24.86
N GLY A 523 10.70 12.69 25.26
CA GLY A 523 9.76 12.91 26.36
C GLY A 523 10.45 12.79 27.73
N ILE A 524 10.18 13.71 28.66
CA ILE A 524 10.88 13.81 29.95
C ILE A 524 10.30 12.83 30.99
N ASN A 525 9.03 12.40 30.85
CA ASN A 525 8.33 11.61 31.88
C ASN A 525 7.47 10.45 31.33
N SER A 526 7.89 9.78 30.25
CA SER A 526 7.14 8.65 29.61
C SER A 526 5.75 8.96 29.03
N TYR A 527 5.32 10.23 29.05
CA TYR A 527 4.09 10.64 28.37
C TYR A 527 4.25 10.66 26.85
N ASP A 528 3.15 10.44 26.15
CA ASP A 528 3.07 10.54 24.71
C ASP A 528 3.16 12.01 24.25
N TYR A 529 3.91 12.24 23.19
CA TYR A 529 3.93 13.52 22.47
C TYR A 529 3.71 13.29 20.98
N SER A 530 3.28 14.32 20.28
CA SER A 530 3.27 14.34 18.82
C SER A 530 4.38 15.25 18.30
N ALA A 531 5.00 14.85 17.20
CA ALA A 531 6.09 15.57 16.60
C ALA A 531 6.05 15.45 15.07
N SER A 532 6.33 16.56 14.39
CA SER A 532 6.73 16.54 12.99
C SER A 532 8.04 17.28 12.82
N ALA A 533 8.94 16.76 11.99
CA ALA A 533 10.19 17.41 11.66
C ALA A 533 10.28 17.65 10.15
N VAL A 534 10.35 18.92 9.75
CA VAL A 534 10.46 19.33 8.35
C VAL A 534 11.89 19.79 8.08
N ILE A 535 12.50 19.27 7.03
CA ILE A 535 13.84 19.62 6.56
C ILE A 535 13.70 20.51 5.33
N LEU A 536 14.36 21.67 5.38
CA LEU A 536 14.40 22.72 4.37
C LEU A 536 15.70 22.63 3.57
N ASN A 537 15.57 22.68 2.25
CA ASN A 537 16.67 22.62 1.27
C ASN A 537 17.57 21.38 1.44
N GLY A 538 17.02 20.32 2.03
CA GLY A 538 17.64 19.01 2.12
C GLY A 538 17.19 18.06 1.01
N ILE A 539 17.52 16.78 1.13
CA ILE A 539 17.05 15.72 0.25
C ILE A 539 15.54 15.56 0.42
N ALA A 540 14.81 15.99 -0.60
CA ALA A 540 13.36 15.94 -0.65
C ALA A 540 12.89 15.02 -1.77
N PRO A 541 12.66 13.72 -1.48
CA PRO A 541 12.10 12.83 -2.49
C PRO A 541 10.72 13.34 -2.91
N SER A 542 10.44 13.40 -4.22
CA SER A 542 9.03 13.41 -4.65
C SER A 542 8.50 11.99 -4.55
N PHE A 543 7.22 11.87 -4.21
CA PHE A 543 6.58 10.57 -4.14
C PHE A 543 5.18 10.62 -4.75
N THR A 544 4.76 9.46 -5.26
CA THR A 544 3.45 9.25 -5.87
C THR A 544 2.95 7.89 -5.42
N ILE A 545 1.73 7.83 -4.90
CA ILE A 545 1.07 6.56 -4.58
C ILE A 545 0.46 5.99 -5.86
N ILE A 546 0.92 4.82 -6.26
CA ILE A 546 0.54 4.12 -7.49
C ILE A 546 -0.22 2.85 -7.15
N ASN A 547 -1.20 2.51 -7.98
CA ASN A 547 -1.99 1.29 -7.85
C ASN A 547 -1.29 0.15 -8.59
N GLU A 548 -0.94 0.40 -9.84
CA GLU A 548 -0.21 -0.53 -10.71
C GLU A 548 1.19 -0.01 -11.02
N ARG A 549 2.11 -0.94 -11.24
CA ARG A 549 3.50 -0.64 -11.60
C ARG A 549 3.66 0.02 -12.98
N THR A 550 2.61 0.01 -13.80
CA THR A 550 2.50 0.72 -15.08
C THR A 550 1.90 2.12 -14.98
N ASP A 551 1.34 2.51 -13.82
CA ASP A 551 0.74 3.84 -13.63
C ASP A 551 1.77 4.96 -13.81
N ASP A 552 1.35 6.14 -14.21
CA ASP A 552 2.13 7.38 -14.27
C ASP A 552 1.57 8.45 -13.31
N GLU A 553 2.12 9.68 -13.28
CA GLU A 553 1.62 10.78 -12.41
C GLU A 553 0.13 11.10 -12.61
N TRP A 554 -0.43 10.70 -13.75
CA TRP A 554 -1.82 10.92 -14.11
C TRP A 554 -2.71 9.78 -13.61
N THR A 555 -2.25 8.54 -13.75
CA THR A 555 -3.02 7.33 -13.44
C THR A 555 -2.73 6.77 -12.04
N ALA A 556 -1.79 7.34 -11.31
CA ALA A 556 -1.47 6.97 -9.94
C ALA A 556 -2.53 7.45 -8.94
N PHE A 557 -3.20 6.52 -8.25
CA PHE A 557 -4.10 6.78 -7.13
C PHE A 557 -4.14 5.55 -6.21
N ALA A 558 -4.50 5.72 -4.94
CA ALA A 558 -4.58 4.62 -3.98
C ALA A 558 -5.95 3.93 -4.02
N THR A 559 -5.99 2.62 -4.30
CA THR A 559 -7.21 1.81 -4.15
C THR A 559 -7.18 0.98 -2.85
N PRO A 560 -8.34 0.73 -2.20
CA PRO A 560 -8.43 -0.08 -0.98
C PRO A 560 -8.32 -1.58 -1.22
N ASP A 561 -8.56 -2.05 -2.45
CA ASP A 561 -8.94 -3.44 -2.71
C ASP A 561 -7.76 -4.39 -2.92
N TYR A 562 -6.51 -3.91 -2.77
CA TYR A 562 -5.34 -4.77 -2.91
C TYR A 562 -4.89 -5.35 -1.57
N VAL A 563 -4.76 -6.68 -1.56
CA VAL A 563 -4.19 -7.44 -0.44
C VAL A 563 -2.68 -7.17 -0.25
N THR A 564 -2.07 -6.45 -1.19
CA THR A 564 -0.76 -5.82 -1.10
C THR A 564 -0.97 -4.33 -0.82
N GLY A 565 -0.28 -3.74 0.17
CA GLY A 565 -0.45 -2.32 0.49
C GLY A 565 -0.15 -1.38 -0.68
N PRO A 566 -0.47 -0.07 -0.54
CA PRO A 566 -0.25 0.90 -1.61
C PRO A 566 1.22 0.90 -2.01
N SER A 567 1.49 1.00 -3.30
CA SER A 567 2.85 1.11 -3.80
C SER A 567 3.24 2.58 -3.86
N ILE A 568 4.43 2.94 -3.38
CA ILE A 568 4.93 4.32 -3.44
C ILE A 568 6.13 4.36 -4.39
N ALA A 569 6.03 5.20 -5.41
CA ALA A 569 7.15 5.52 -6.30
C ALA A 569 7.85 6.77 -5.79
N PHE A 570 9.18 6.72 -5.71
CA PHE A 570 10.02 7.86 -5.34
C PHE A 570 10.81 8.37 -6.55
N THR A 571 10.84 9.68 -6.74
CA THR A 571 11.82 10.34 -7.62
C THR A 571 12.93 10.90 -6.73
N LEU A 572 14.17 10.48 -6.99
CA LEU A 572 15.33 10.88 -6.21
C LEU A 572 16.33 11.70 -7.04
N PRO A 573 17.09 12.60 -6.41
CA PRO A 573 18.24 13.22 -7.04
C PRO A 573 19.25 12.16 -7.52
N SER A 574 19.98 12.46 -8.60
CA SER A 574 21.02 11.56 -9.12
C SER A 574 22.01 11.17 -8.02
N GLY A 575 22.35 9.88 -7.96
CA GLY A 575 23.26 9.31 -6.96
C GLY A 575 22.58 8.83 -5.66
N TRP A 576 21.34 9.27 -5.38
CA TRP A 576 20.58 8.81 -4.22
C TRP A 576 19.75 7.55 -4.53
N GLN A 577 19.64 6.65 -3.56
CA GLN A 577 18.84 5.43 -3.61
C GLN A 577 18.09 5.21 -2.29
N VAL A 578 16.97 4.49 -2.35
CA VAL A 578 16.30 3.96 -1.15
C VAL A 578 17.08 2.72 -0.68
N LEU A 579 17.51 2.70 0.58
CA LEU A 579 18.11 1.52 1.24
C LEU A 579 16.99 0.64 1.80
N SER A 580 17.15 -0.69 1.83
CA SER A 580 16.21 -1.55 2.58
C SER A 580 16.49 -1.50 4.08
N SER A 581 15.44 -1.46 4.89
CA SER A 581 15.49 -1.79 6.31
C SER A 581 15.03 -3.22 6.54
N THR A 582 15.70 -3.97 7.42
CA THR A 582 15.30 -5.33 7.83
C THR A 582 13.91 -5.40 8.46
N ASP A 583 13.42 -4.26 8.96
CA ASP A 583 12.22 -4.18 9.79
C ASP A 583 10.96 -3.71 9.02
N ALA A 584 11.10 -3.38 7.73
CA ALA A 584 9.98 -2.93 6.91
C ALA A 584 9.98 -3.66 5.56
N ASN A 585 8.83 -4.22 5.21
CA ASN A 585 8.64 -4.91 3.94
C ASN A 585 8.56 -3.85 2.85
N TYR A 586 9.66 -3.67 2.12
CA TYR A 586 9.58 -3.03 0.82
C TYR A 586 10.60 -3.60 -0.16
N ARG A 587 10.18 -3.71 -1.42
CA ARG A 587 10.98 -4.19 -2.54
C ARG A 587 11.31 -3.05 -3.48
N VAL A 588 12.60 -2.86 -3.77
CA VAL A 588 13.08 -1.82 -4.70
C VAL A 588 12.88 -2.25 -6.14
N SER A 589 11.77 -1.81 -6.73
CA SER A 589 11.47 -1.98 -8.15
C SER A 589 11.80 -0.69 -8.92
N SER A 590 11.96 -0.76 -10.25
CA SER A 590 12.25 0.44 -11.05
C SER A 590 11.25 0.62 -12.19
N ARG A 591 11.32 1.77 -12.85
CA ARG A 591 10.47 2.10 -14.00
C ARG A 591 11.34 2.68 -15.11
N GLN A 592 11.19 2.15 -16.32
CA GLN A 592 11.89 2.64 -17.49
C GLN A 592 10.93 3.36 -18.42
N ALA A 593 11.38 4.47 -19.01
CA ALA A 593 10.61 5.32 -19.93
C ALA A 593 9.33 5.98 -19.34
N CYS A 594 9.06 5.80 -18.05
CA CYS A 594 8.03 6.57 -17.36
C CYS A 594 8.53 8.00 -17.11
N THR A 595 7.58 8.91 -17.00
CA THR A 595 7.78 10.35 -16.79
C THR A 595 8.61 10.71 -15.54
N PHE A 596 8.79 9.78 -14.61
CA PHE A 596 9.61 9.95 -13.41
C PHE A 596 11.05 9.48 -13.64
N GLY A 597 12.04 10.34 -13.40
CA GLY A 597 13.46 9.95 -13.44
C GLY A 597 13.82 8.93 -12.36
N TYR A 598 14.72 7.98 -12.70
CA TYR A 598 15.29 6.92 -11.86
C TYR A 598 14.52 6.59 -10.57
N SER A 599 13.43 5.82 -10.70
CA SER A 599 12.54 5.53 -9.58
C SER A 599 12.93 4.26 -8.82
N ALA A 600 12.99 4.36 -7.50
CA ALA A 600 12.96 3.21 -6.59
C ALA A 600 11.54 3.07 -6.04
N PHE A 601 10.96 1.89 -6.21
CA PHE A 601 9.63 1.50 -5.76
C PHE A 601 9.69 0.81 -4.40
N SER A 602 8.58 0.73 -3.69
CA SER A 602 8.48 -0.01 -2.43
C SER A 602 7.04 -0.52 -2.27
N VAL A 603 6.86 -1.85 -2.33
CA VAL A 603 5.61 -2.53 -1.93
C VAL A 603 5.51 -2.45 -0.41
N PHE A 604 4.58 -1.69 0.13
CA PHE A 604 4.33 -1.71 1.56
C PHE A 604 3.42 -2.88 1.93
N PRO A 605 3.51 -3.42 3.16
CA PRO A 605 2.50 -4.36 3.63
C PRO A 605 1.12 -3.70 3.63
N ALA A 606 0.05 -4.50 3.66
CA ALA A 606 -1.31 -3.99 3.76
C ALA A 606 -1.40 -2.96 4.90
N MET A 607 -1.84 -1.75 4.55
CA MET A 607 -2.02 -0.65 5.49
C MET A 607 -3.47 -0.65 5.97
N SER A 608 -3.70 -0.34 7.24
CA SER A 608 -5.06 -0.13 7.76
C SER A 608 -5.65 1.15 7.19
N ALA A 609 -6.97 1.18 7.02
CA ALA A 609 -7.69 2.43 6.76
C ALA A 609 -7.36 3.46 7.84
N GLY A 610 -7.03 4.70 7.43
CA GLY A 610 -6.56 5.76 8.30
C GLY A 610 -5.24 6.40 7.83
N ALA A 611 -4.66 7.21 8.72
CA ALA A 611 -3.37 7.87 8.49
C ALA A 611 -2.23 6.87 8.74
N ASN A 612 -1.44 6.60 7.72
CA ASN A 612 -0.27 5.72 7.79
C ASN A 612 0.99 6.53 7.51
N PHE A 613 2.13 6.07 8.04
CA PHE A 613 3.41 6.75 7.86
C PHE A 613 4.47 5.73 7.48
N VAL A 614 5.16 6.02 6.39
CA VAL A 614 6.26 5.20 5.90
C VAL A 614 7.56 5.94 6.12
N THR A 615 8.47 5.36 6.90
CA THR A 615 9.85 5.85 6.98
C THR A 615 10.69 5.15 5.92
N VAL A 616 11.25 5.92 4.99
CA VAL A 616 12.23 5.45 4.00
C VAL A 616 13.62 5.93 4.37
N THR A 617 14.59 5.03 4.26
CA THR A 617 16.01 5.36 4.42
C THR A 617 16.61 5.62 3.05
N LEU A 618 17.19 6.79 2.84
CA LEU A 618 17.84 7.21 1.60
C LEU A 618 19.35 7.26 1.79
N SER A 619 20.12 6.92 0.77
CA SER A 619 21.58 7.03 0.80
C SER A 619 22.18 7.34 -0.57
N ASP A 620 23.29 8.07 -0.58
CA ASP A 620 24.15 8.27 -1.75
C ASP A 620 25.43 7.38 -1.72
N GLY A 621 25.49 6.44 -0.77
CA GLY A 621 26.66 5.60 -0.50
C GLY A 621 27.62 6.16 0.57
N THR A 622 27.51 7.44 0.93
CA THR A 622 28.32 8.10 1.97
C THR A 622 27.47 8.64 3.13
N THR A 623 26.31 9.20 2.79
CA THR A 623 25.36 9.79 3.71
C THR A 623 24.11 8.91 3.76
N THR A 624 23.48 8.83 4.92
CA THR A 624 22.20 8.15 5.09
C THR A 624 21.24 9.05 5.84
N VAL A 625 20.02 9.19 5.32
CA VAL A 625 18.98 10.05 5.88
C VAL A 625 17.65 9.31 5.90
N ASN A 626 16.82 9.58 6.89
CA ASN A 626 15.46 9.04 6.95
C ASN A 626 14.46 10.12 6.53
N ARG A 627 13.48 9.73 5.71
CA ARG A 627 12.35 10.56 5.31
C ARG A 627 11.05 9.84 5.60
N VAL A 628 10.05 10.59 6.03
CA VAL A 628 8.72 10.07 6.30
C VAL A 628 7.78 10.47 5.18
N VAL A 629 6.98 9.52 4.73
CA VAL A 629 5.92 9.72 3.75
C VAL A 629 4.59 9.48 4.43
N PRO A 630 3.74 10.50 4.55
CA PRO A 630 2.37 10.30 5.00
C PRO A 630 1.56 9.63 3.89
N VAL A 631 0.79 8.61 4.25
CA VAL A 631 -0.04 7.81 3.34
C VAL A 631 -1.44 7.69 3.94
N GLY A 632 -2.40 8.37 3.32
CA GLY A 632 -3.81 8.24 3.67
C GLY A 632 -4.46 7.04 2.97
N VAL A 633 -4.98 6.08 3.75
CA VAL A 633 -5.67 4.88 3.22
C VAL A 633 -7.15 4.93 3.60
N THR A 634 -8.03 4.61 2.66
CA THR A 634 -9.50 4.58 2.86
C THR A 634 -10.00 3.14 2.87
N SER A 635 -11.19 2.88 3.42
CA SER A 635 -11.78 1.53 3.35
C SER A 635 -12.44 1.23 1.99
N SER A 636 -12.83 2.27 1.24
CA SER A 636 -13.44 2.15 -0.08
C SER A 636 -12.81 3.10 -1.09
N MET A 637 -12.93 2.81 -2.39
CA MET A 637 -12.47 3.71 -3.43
C MET A 637 -13.33 4.98 -3.37
N VAL A 638 -12.69 6.14 -3.39
CA VAL A 638 -13.38 7.42 -3.34
C VAL A 638 -13.20 8.15 -4.65
N CYS A 639 -14.32 8.49 -5.25
CA CYS A 639 -14.40 9.19 -6.51
C CYS A 639 -14.70 10.66 -6.30
N GLN A 640 -13.94 11.51 -6.98
CA GLN A 640 -14.15 12.94 -6.98
C GLN A 640 -15.31 13.31 -7.91
N ASN A 641 -15.79 14.55 -7.78
CA ASN A 641 -16.67 15.17 -8.79
C ASN A 641 -17.94 14.37 -9.12
N ASN A 642 -18.57 13.76 -8.11
CA ASN A 642 -19.75 12.89 -8.27
C ASN A 642 -19.50 11.63 -9.13
N GLY A 643 -18.23 11.25 -9.30
CA GLY A 643 -17.90 9.95 -9.86
C GLY A 643 -18.43 8.82 -8.98
N THR A 644 -18.69 7.67 -9.60
CA THR A 644 -19.16 6.47 -8.90
C THR A 644 -18.04 5.44 -8.81
N ALA A 645 -17.90 4.80 -7.66
CA ALA A 645 -16.84 3.82 -7.43
C ALA A 645 -17.06 2.56 -8.29
N GLY A 646 -16.08 2.23 -9.13
CA GLY A 646 -15.91 0.91 -9.75
C GLY A 646 -14.93 0.03 -8.97
N VAL A 647 -14.44 -1.04 -9.62
CA VAL A 647 -13.50 -2.01 -9.00
C VAL A 647 -12.06 -1.51 -9.02
N THR A 648 -11.62 -0.94 -10.15
CA THR A 648 -10.24 -0.47 -10.33
C THR A 648 -10.17 0.99 -10.76
N SER A 649 -11.31 1.68 -10.92
CA SER A 649 -11.39 3.10 -11.25
C SER A 649 -12.81 3.63 -11.06
N CYS A 650 -12.92 4.93 -10.92
CA CYS A 650 -14.16 5.67 -10.85
C CYS A 650 -14.79 5.83 -12.23
N SER A 651 -16.10 5.65 -12.29
CA SER A 651 -16.91 6.03 -13.44
C SER A 651 -17.24 7.53 -13.32
N CYS A 652 -16.62 8.33 -14.18
CA CYS A 652 -16.72 9.78 -14.14
C CYS A 652 -17.94 10.31 -14.89
N THR A 653 -18.47 11.44 -14.41
CA THR A 653 -19.39 12.25 -15.20
C THR A 653 -18.67 12.79 -16.44
N SER A 654 -19.40 13.18 -17.48
CA SER A 654 -18.87 13.65 -18.77
C SER A 654 -17.91 14.84 -18.70
N ASP A 655 -17.95 15.58 -17.58
CA ASP A 655 -17.15 16.77 -17.34
C ASP A 655 -15.77 16.47 -16.73
N PHE A 656 -15.47 15.20 -16.41
CA PHE A 656 -14.25 14.80 -15.71
C PHE A 656 -13.63 13.51 -16.27
N THR A 657 -12.34 13.36 -16.05
CA THR A 657 -11.48 12.25 -16.49
C THR A 657 -10.52 11.84 -15.37
N MET A 658 -9.66 10.86 -15.66
CA MET A 658 -8.76 10.14 -14.74
C MET A 658 -9.46 9.09 -13.88
N PRO A 659 -8.72 8.09 -13.36
CA PRO A 659 -9.30 6.99 -12.59
C PRO A 659 -10.02 7.38 -11.30
N ASP A 660 -9.81 8.57 -10.76
CA ASP A 660 -10.51 9.09 -9.57
C ASP A 660 -11.50 10.22 -9.90
N CYS A 661 -11.68 10.50 -11.20
CA CYS A 661 -12.47 11.61 -11.72
C CYS A 661 -11.96 13.00 -11.31
N SER A 662 -10.69 13.15 -10.95
CA SER A 662 -10.17 14.44 -10.46
C SER A 662 -9.99 15.49 -11.55
N ARG A 663 -9.71 15.08 -12.80
CA ARG A 663 -9.28 16.00 -13.86
C ARG A 663 -10.47 16.51 -14.66
N PRO A 664 -10.71 17.82 -14.72
CA PRO A 664 -11.80 18.37 -15.51
C PRO A 664 -11.54 18.28 -17.02
N ILE A 665 -12.62 18.24 -17.79
CA ILE A 665 -12.62 18.51 -19.23
C ILE A 665 -13.04 19.96 -19.42
N CYS A 666 -12.13 20.81 -19.91
CA CYS A 666 -12.39 22.24 -20.06
C CYS A 666 -13.35 22.49 -21.22
N GLN A 667 -14.50 23.11 -20.92
CA GLN A 667 -15.48 23.48 -21.95
C GLN A 667 -15.01 24.69 -22.77
N ASN A 668 -14.32 25.64 -22.11
CA ASN A 668 -13.56 26.73 -22.75
C ASN A 668 -12.20 26.87 -22.04
N GLY A 669 -11.17 27.29 -22.77
CA GLY A 669 -9.80 27.40 -22.25
C GLY A 669 -8.98 26.12 -22.44
N GLU A 670 -7.74 26.15 -22.00
CA GLU A 670 -6.86 24.98 -21.95
C GLU A 670 -6.71 24.54 -20.50
N LEU A 671 -6.27 23.30 -20.29
CA LEU A 671 -5.78 22.97 -18.95
C LEU A 671 -4.57 23.86 -18.67
N ASN A 672 -4.43 24.26 -17.41
CA ASN A 672 -3.26 24.95 -16.89
C ASN A 672 -1.97 24.20 -17.26
N THR A 673 -0.82 24.83 -17.04
CA THR A 673 0.49 24.21 -17.29
C THR A 673 0.70 22.86 -16.57
N TRP A 674 -0.12 22.58 -15.55
CA TRP A 674 -0.12 21.34 -14.76
C TRP A 674 -1.21 20.35 -15.15
N GLY A 675 -1.91 20.59 -16.27
CA GLY A 675 -2.84 19.63 -16.91
C GLY A 675 -4.04 19.19 -16.08
N ASP A 676 -4.41 19.90 -15.02
CA ASP A 676 -5.35 19.43 -14.00
C ASP A 676 -6.41 20.44 -13.53
N VAL A 677 -6.33 21.70 -13.96
CA VAL A 677 -7.37 22.73 -13.78
C VAL A 677 -7.55 23.49 -15.08
N CYS A 678 -8.76 23.99 -15.37
CA CYS A 678 -8.98 24.82 -16.55
C CYS A 678 -8.48 26.25 -16.35
N ASP A 679 -7.58 26.71 -17.22
CA ASP A 679 -7.09 28.08 -17.31
C ASP A 679 -7.83 28.85 -18.42
N CYS A 680 -8.50 29.93 -18.02
CA CYS A 680 -9.50 30.63 -18.81
C CYS A 680 -9.26 32.13 -18.74
N TYR A 681 -8.08 32.57 -19.20
CA TYR A 681 -7.57 33.95 -19.13
C TYR A 681 -7.40 34.49 -17.69
N TRP A 682 -6.26 35.14 -17.47
CA TRP A 682 -5.67 35.58 -16.18
C TRP A 682 -6.56 36.43 -15.24
N ASN A 683 -7.74 36.86 -15.69
CA ASN A 683 -8.68 37.63 -14.87
C ASN A 683 -9.81 36.76 -14.27
N SER A 684 -9.89 35.48 -14.63
CA SER A 684 -10.83 34.55 -14.03
C SER A 684 -10.08 33.63 -13.07
N ALA A 685 -10.56 33.55 -11.84
CA ALA A 685 -10.14 32.50 -10.91
C ALA A 685 -10.39 31.16 -11.61
N GLY A 686 -9.31 30.45 -11.99
CA GLY A 686 -9.37 29.15 -12.64
C GLY A 686 -10.44 28.28 -11.99
N GLY A 687 -11.42 27.87 -12.78
CA GLY A 687 -12.64 27.22 -12.31
C GLY A 687 -12.68 25.75 -12.73
N ARG A 688 -13.50 24.97 -12.02
CA ARG A 688 -13.61 23.51 -12.19
C ARG A 688 -13.97 23.05 -13.61
N LEU A 689 -14.55 23.90 -14.48
CA LEU A 689 -15.00 23.54 -15.85
C LEU A 689 -14.93 24.68 -16.90
N CYS A 690 -14.64 25.91 -16.48
CA CYS A 690 -14.75 27.13 -17.28
C CYS A 690 -15.92 27.23 -18.27
N GLY A 691 -17.07 27.63 -17.75
CA GLY A 691 -18.08 28.34 -18.53
C GLY A 691 -18.61 29.52 -17.74
N TRP A 692 -18.42 30.76 -18.23
CA TRP A 692 -19.33 31.87 -17.94
C TRP A 692 -19.53 32.72 -19.20
N LYS A 693 -20.71 32.59 -19.82
CA LYS A 693 -21.32 33.62 -20.67
C LYS A 693 -22.85 33.44 -20.70
N SER A 694 -23.57 34.13 -19.81
CA SER A 694 -24.53 35.19 -20.18
C SER A 694 -25.38 35.66 -18.98
N THR A 695 -25.21 36.94 -18.63
CA THR A 695 -26.24 37.90 -18.15
C THR A 695 -27.22 37.51 -17.02
N MET A 696 -27.08 38.16 -15.85
CA MET A 696 -27.87 39.36 -15.49
C MET A 696 -27.05 40.30 -14.61
#